data_AF-A0A0G0DD79-F1
#
_entry.id   AF-A0A0G0DD79-F1
#
_cell.length_a   1.000
_cell.length_b   1.000
_cell.length_c   1.000
_cell.angle_alpha   90.00
_cell.angle_beta   90.00
_cell.angle_gamma   90.00
#
_symmetry.space_group_name_H-M   'P 1'
#
loop_
_entity.id
_entity.type
_entity.pdbx_description
1 polymer ?
#
loop_
_entity_poly.entity_id
_entity_poly.type
_entity_poly.pdbx_seq_one_letter_code
_entity_poly.pdbx_strand_id
1 'polypeptide(L)'
;MKKFNLKIYISLLIITTLFIYSLLNAGNIVYNLAGGVLDLTSTQSFYIPAGDSYTIKNGQVNNILANSIIMHDSTSQLILQNVTLCLNNDYTMTQGSMLVKGDCEIASNNYKFTTQGHYILIDDNATLKFNNTTFVMQPTQKNVNLVIFSNNLSNLYLLDSTLKVDYIDGGSTISCDNCPVFAGGKLIIDGNCTVDNASTYTMNALQLGVSLTAEDCVLQIKDGSELTINNAGMIINNAATNSLDLSGGNGVININSGANFEVLNSMDLDSSSLDFNFTSTNFFTGTSLSMFNNTLGTTQTVTAGIDCQYISITTSNQFIATASEIYGSPVTIRVFNFSGASVTSTNFASSTYDVEWSPDGKYLAAGGDKGTGSYSTRIYSFNGSLSAIAGCNKGVTNNVRSIAWSRDEKYLAVADGYTGTPRYLTIYGFNGTTLDQITTVSNETTILKVAWSPNGKYLAVGSYSDTVPNIPLRIYSFDGSTLTLKSSITDATFYCYSISWSPNGKYLFCGTGTSGVVKLYFFDGNQLTLVGNDTLSNVVFSTDWCPKSSYVMAADTAKHFKMWKFNGSTLTTAHNNILGLDVTSCRNNYSNTNVIIAPELNALSIYPLNNSNITSYLSLQDATLGLNKNISLWNKTIKSV
;
A
#
# COMPACT_ATOMS: atom_id res chain seq x y z
N MET A 1 21.46 26.22 -68.62
CA MET A 1 20.71 24.99 -68.95
C MET A 1 21.53 23.78 -68.57
N LYS A 2 20.87 22.79 -67.96
CA LYS A 2 21.29 21.41 -67.64
C LYS A 2 22.16 21.17 -66.40
N LYS A 3 21.44 20.75 -65.34
CA LYS A 3 21.81 19.75 -64.32
C LYS A 3 22.66 18.62 -64.92
N PHE A 4 23.75 18.24 -64.26
CA PHE A 4 24.32 16.90 -64.34
C PHE A 4 24.67 16.40 -62.93
N ASN A 5 24.20 15.19 -62.65
CA ASN A 5 24.33 14.43 -61.41
C ASN A 5 25.79 14.29 -60.95
N LEU A 6 26.07 14.69 -59.71
CA LEU A 6 27.25 14.27 -58.94
C LEU A 6 26.81 13.30 -57.83
N LYS A 7 26.08 12.25 -58.23
CA LYS A 7 25.94 10.99 -57.48
C LYS A 7 26.74 9.97 -58.26
N ILE A 8 27.53 9.13 -57.57
CA ILE A 8 28.38 8.06 -58.12
C ILE A 8 29.78 8.57 -58.53
N TYR A 9 30.71 8.71 -57.58
CA TYR A 9 32.17 8.47 -57.77
C TYR A 9 33.02 8.63 -56.49
N ILE A 10 32.44 8.65 -55.28
CA ILE A 10 33.18 8.50 -54.00
C ILE A 10 32.78 7.18 -53.33
N SER A 11 32.82 6.09 -54.10
CA SER A 11 32.48 4.75 -53.61
C SER A 11 33.51 3.70 -54.01
N LEU A 12 34.61 4.08 -54.68
CA LEU A 12 35.59 3.10 -55.16
C LEU A 12 37.03 3.30 -54.66
N LEU A 13 37.33 4.39 -53.91
CA LEU A 13 38.69 4.67 -53.41
C LEU A 13 38.85 4.59 -51.88
N ILE A 14 37.82 4.15 -51.15
CA ILE A 14 37.86 3.95 -49.68
C ILE A 14 37.94 2.44 -49.32
N ILE A 15 37.83 1.56 -50.32
CA ILE A 15 37.51 0.14 -50.12
C ILE A 15 38.73 -0.75 -49.78
N THR A 16 39.96 -0.28 -49.93
CA THR A 16 41.17 -1.05 -49.53
C THR A 16 41.92 -0.48 -48.33
N THR A 17 41.52 0.69 -47.81
CA THR A 17 42.23 1.39 -46.74
C THR A 17 41.59 1.27 -45.35
N LEU A 18 40.39 0.69 -45.21
CA LEU A 18 39.74 0.59 -43.89
C LEU A 18 40.42 -0.42 -42.92
N PHE A 19 41.33 -1.26 -43.41
CA PHE A 19 42.15 -2.15 -42.56
C PHE A 19 43.52 -1.54 -42.18
N ILE A 20 43.95 -0.46 -42.84
CA ILE A 20 45.28 0.15 -42.63
C ILE A 20 45.18 1.52 -41.93
N TYR A 21 44.08 2.25 -42.05
CA TYR A 21 43.95 3.56 -41.39
C TYR A 21 43.64 3.51 -39.88
N SER A 22 43.14 2.38 -39.35
CA SER A 22 42.92 2.21 -37.90
C SER A 22 44.19 1.86 -37.11
N LEU A 23 45.32 1.62 -37.79
CA LEU A 23 46.62 1.31 -37.17
C LEU A 23 47.53 2.53 -37.00
N LEU A 24 47.13 3.73 -37.46
CA LEU A 24 48.04 4.88 -37.57
C LEU A 24 47.63 6.14 -36.79
N ASN A 25 46.46 6.17 -36.14
CA ASN A 25 46.09 7.26 -35.24
C ASN A 25 45.50 6.69 -33.95
N ALA A 26 46.32 6.65 -32.90
CA ALA A 26 45.81 6.72 -31.54
C ALA A 26 45.11 8.08 -31.37
N GLY A 27 43.82 8.07 -31.08
CA GLY A 27 43.04 9.30 -30.93
C GLY A 27 41.56 9.17 -31.27
N ASN A 28 40.79 10.09 -30.68
CA ASN A 28 39.33 10.17 -30.82
C ASN A 28 38.91 10.39 -32.29
N ILE A 29 38.33 9.38 -32.93
CA ILE A 29 37.79 9.48 -34.31
C ILE A 29 36.37 10.03 -34.24
N VAL A 30 36.04 11.00 -35.10
CA VAL A 30 34.68 11.55 -35.20
C VAL A 30 34.14 11.37 -36.62
N TYR A 31 33.10 10.57 -36.74
CA TYR A 31 32.35 10.31 -37.96
C TYR A 31 31.00 11.03 -37.92
N ASN A 32 30.89 12.14 -38.65
CA ASN A 32 29.66 12.92 -38.74
C ASN A 32 28.88 12.56 -40.00
N LEU A 33 27.67 12.02 -39.83
CA LEU A 33 26.78 11.63 -40.91
C LEU A 33 26.05 12.84 -41.53
N ALA A 34 26.04 14.00 -40.87
CA ALA A 34 25.43 15.25 -41.35
C ALA A 34 23.96 15.11 -41.82
N GLY A 35 23.17 14.31 -41.08
CA GLY A 35 21.79 13.95 -41.37
C GLY A 35 21.64 12.80 -42.37
N GLY A 36 22.74 12.23 -42.84
CA GLY A 36 22.77 11.13 -43.79
C GLY A 36 22.52 9.76 -43.17
N VAL A 37 22.37 8.77 -44.05
CA VAL A 37 22.20 7.36 -43.72
C VAL A 37 23.45 6.60 -44.18
N LEU A 38 24.04 5.81 -43.30
CA LEU A 38 25.11 4.87 -43.61
C LEU A 38 24.56 3.44 -43.56
N ASP A 39 24.44 2.80 -44.71
CA ASP A 39 24.09 1.38 -44.80
C ASP A 39 25.35 0.52 -44.74
N LEU A 40 25.53 -0.27 -43.68
CA LEU A 40 26.62 -1.24 -43.60
C LEU A 40 26.35 -2.46 -44.49
N THR A 41 27.39 -2.96 -45.14
CA THR A 41 27.38 -4.30 -45.76
C THR A 41 27.79 -5.36 -44.75
N SER A 42 27.60 -6.64 -45.09
CA SER A 42 27.98 -7.78 -44.23
C SER A 42 29.47 -7.88 -43.89
N THR A 43 30.32 -7.14 -44.59
CA THR A 43 31.78 -7.13 -44.40
C THR A 43 32.29 -5.85 -43.72
N GLN A 44 31.42 -4.86 -43.51
CA GLN A 44 31.80 -3.59 -42.91
C GLN A 44 31.59 -3.62 -41.40
N SER A 45 32.59 -3.13 -40.67
CA SER A 45 32.56 -3.00 -39.22
C SER A 45 33.26 -1.72 -38.77
N PHE A 46 32.78 -1.16 -37.66
CA PHE A 46 33.46 -0.15 -36.89
C PHE A 46 34.36 -0.84 -35.88
N TYR A 47 35.66 -0.89 -36.17
CA TYR A 47 36.66 -1.38 -35.23
C TYR A 47 37.23 -0.23 -34.40
N ILE A 48 37.08 -0.31 -33.08
CA ILE A 48 37.55 0.68 -32.10
C ILE A 48 38.77 0.08 -31.37
N PRO A 49 39.99 0.61 -31.58
CA PRO A 49 41.19 0.11 -30.92
C PRO A 49 41.17 0.26 -29.38
N ALA A 50 42.12 -0.40 -28.72
CA ALA A 50 42.36 -0.23 -27.29
C ALA A 50 42.69 1.23 -26.96
N GLY A 51 42.05 1.78 -25.94
CA GLY A 51 42.28 3.14 -25.44
C GLY A 51 41.70 4.27 -26.30
N ASP A 52 41.11 3.94 -27.45
CA ASP A 52 40.54 4.92 -28.38
C ASP A 52 39.02 5.06 -28.22
N SER A 53 38.51 6.22 -28.65
CA SER A 53 37.07 6.46 -28.75
C SER A 53 36.64 6.78 -30.18
N TYR A 54 35.52 6.20 -30.62
CA TYR A 54 34.92 6.48 -31.93
C TYR A 54 33.56 7.13 -31.73
N THR A 55 33.42 8.36 -32.22
CA THR A 55 32.16 9.11 -32.21
C THR A 55 31.44 8.96 -33.54
N ILE A 56 30.22 8.45 -33.52
CA ILE A 56 29.28 8.52 -34.64
C ILE A 56 28.26 9.61 -34.30
N LYS A 57 28.03 10.57 -35.20
CA LYS A 57 27.11 11.68 -34.92
C LYS A 57 26.20 12.13 -36.06
N ASN A 58 25.03 12.63 -35.69
CA ASN A 58 24.03 13.30 -36.52
C ASN A 58 23.60 12.49 -37.75
N GLY A 59 22.93 11.35 -37.57
CA GLY A 59 22.40 10.58 -38.70
C GLY A 59 22.01 9.16 -38.32
N GLN A 60 21.86 8.30 -39.32
CA GLN A 60 21.40 6.92 -39.13
C GLN A 60 22.42 5.92 -39.65
N VAL A 61 22.64 4.83 -38.90
CA VAL A 61 23.44 3.68 -39.35
C VAL A 61 22.54 2.47 -39.45
N ASN A 62 22.44 1.91 -40.65
CA ASN A 62 21.62 0.76 -40.97
C ASN A 62 22.43 -0.53 -41.06
N ASN A 63 21.72 -1.65 -40.95
CA ASN A 63 22.27 -3.00 -41.05
C ASN A 63 23.36 -3.26 -40.02
N ILE A 64 23.14 -2.86 -38.77
CA ILE A 64 24.00 -3.31 -37.68
C ILE A 64 23.78 -4.82 -37.49
N LEU A 65 24.82 -5.59 -37.78
CA LEU A 65 24.91 -7.04 -37.58
C LEU A 65 25.77 -7.34 -36.35
N ALA A 66 25.86 -8.62 -35.97
CA ALA A 66 26.59 -9.08 -34.78
C ALA A 66 28.04 -8.57 -34.67
N ASN A 67 28.73 -8.39 -35.80
CA ASN A 67 30.13 -7.92 -35.86
C ASN A 67 30.28 -6.52 -36.47
N SER A 68 29.20 -5.74 -36.57
CA SER A 68 29.24 -4.41 -37.20
C SER A 68 29.92 -3.35 -36.34
N ILE A 69 30.03 -3.57 -35.03
CA ILE A 69 30.75 -2.70 -34.10
C ILE A 69 31.62 -3.64 -33.25
N ILE A 70 32.94 -3.40 -33.26
CA ILE A 70 33.93 -4.25 -32.61
C ILE A 70 34.80 -3.35 -31.74
N MET A 71 34.67 -3.51 -30.42
CA MET A 71 35.56 -2.87 -29.44
C MET A 71 36.67 -3.84 -29.08
N HIS A 72 37.92 -3.39 -29.13
CA HIS A 72 39.08 -4.26 -28.92
C HIS A 72 39.13 -4.83 -27.50
N ASP A 73 38.96 -3.97 -26.50
CA ASP A 73 38.99 -4.34 -25.09
C ASP A 73 38.11 -3.40 -24.23
N SER A 74 38.18 -3.54 -22.91
CA SER A 74 37.42 -2.74 -21.94
C SER A 74 37.73 -1.24 -21.97
N THR A 75 38.81 -0.81 -22.62
CA THR A 75 39.22 0.60 -22.73
C THR A 75 38.75 1.28 -24.01
N SER A 76 38.24 0.51 -24.98
CA SER A 76 37.60 1.04 -26.19
C SER A 76 36.25 1.72 -25.85
N GLN A 77 35.96 2.85 -26.48
CA GLN A 77 34.70 3.57 -26.25
C GLN A 77 33.96 3.91 -27.55
N LEU A 78 32.69 3.53 -27.66
CA LEU A 78 31.79 4.00 -28.69
C LEU A 78 31.00 5.21 -28.18
N ILE A 79 31.03 6.33 -28.91
CA ILE A 79 30.26 7.53 -28.59
C ILE A 79 29.19 7.71 -29.68
N LEU A 80 27.92 7.77 -29.27
CA LEU A 80 26.79 8.10 -30.14
C LEU A 80 26.32 9.51 -29.82
N GLN A 81 26.13 10.35 -30.85
CA GLN A 81 25.60 11.70 -30.68
C GLN A 81 24.53 12.04 -31.72
N ASN A 82 23.26 12.11 -31.32
CA ASN A 82 22.14 12.30 -32.25
C ASN A 82 22.11 11.25 -33.37
N VAL A 83 22.19 9.96 -33.00
CA VAL A 83 22.30 8.84 -33.94
C VAL A 83 21.23 7.80 -33.73
N THR A 84 20.66 7.31 -34.83
CA THR A 84 19.85 6.10 -34.85
C THR A 84 20.68 4.92 -35.36
N LEU A 85 20.80 3.87 -34.55
CA LEU A 85 21.36 2.58 -34.94
C LEU A 85 20.23 1.60 -35.26
N CYS A 86 20.14 1.14 -36.50
CA CYS A 86 19.14 0.17 -36.94
C CYS A 86 19.75 -1.23 -36.99
N LEU A 87 19.34 -2.09 -36.04
CA LEU A 87 19.77 -3.49 -35.98
C LEU A 87 19.09 -4.31 -37.09
N ASN A 88 19.88 -5.17 -37.73
CA ASN A 88 19.41 -6.20 -38.65
C ASN A 88 19.86 -7.61 -38.24
N ASN A 89 20.39 -7.74 -37.03
CA ASN A 89 20.70 -8.98 -36.33
C ASN A 89 20.84 -8.67 -34.82
N ASP A 90 20.83 -9.70 -33.98
CA ASP A 90 21.21 -9.55 -32.58
C ASP A 90 22.65 -9.01 -32.48
N TYR A 91 22.85 -8.01 -31.63
CA TYR A 91 24.14 -7.39 -31.36
C TYR A 91 24.47 -7.52 -29.88
N THR A 92 25.71 -7.90 -29.56
CA THR A 92 26.19 -8.04 -28.18
C THR A 92 27.45 -7.22 -27.98
N MET A 93 27.41 -6.30 -27.03
CA MET A 93 28.54 -5.55 -26.53
C MET A 93 29.30 -6.38 -25.50
N THR A 94 30.39 -7.00 -25.94
CA THR A 94 31.25 -7.91 -25.13
C THR A 94 32.53 -7.27 -24.62
N GLN A 95 32.80 -6.02 -25.00
CA GLN A 95 33.97 -5.23 -24.62
C GLN A 95 33.60 -3.74 -24.58
N GLY A 96 34.48 -2.94 -23.98
CA GLY A 96 34.43 -1.48 -24.00
C GLY A 96 33.28 -0.85 -23.21
N SER A 97 32.93 0.37 -23.61
CA SER A 97 31.81 1.15 -23.07
C SER A 97 31.11 1.94 -24.18
N MET A 98 29.84 2.29 -23.94
CA MET A 98 29.09 3.18 -24.83
C MET A 98 28.74 4.48 -24.12
N LEU A 99 28.94 5.62 -24.78
CA LEU A 99 28.53 6.95 -24.32
C LEU A 99 27.47 7.52 -25.26
N VAL A 100 26.33 7.93 -24.71
CA VAL A 100 25.20 8.49 -25.45
C VAL A 100 25.10 9.98 -25.19
N LYS A 101 25.09 10.79 -26.26
CA LYS A 101 24.94 12.25 -26.22
C LYS A 101 23.75 12.70 -27.07
N GLY A 102 22.99 13.68 -26.59
CA GLY A 102 21.79 14.16 -27.30
C GLY A 102 20.76 13.04 -27.47
N ASP A 103 20.05 13.03 -28.60
CA ASP A 103 18.95 12.08 -28.84
C ASP A 103 19.42 10.89 -29.70
N CYS A 104 19.72 9.76 -29.06
CA CYS A 104 20.10 8.54 -29.76
C CYS A 104 19.01 7.48 -29.67
N GLU A 105 18.96 6.60 -30.67
CA GLU A 105 17.98 5.54 -30.79
C GLU A 105 18.64 4.25 -31.27
N ILE A 106 18.27 3.13 -30.67
CA ILE A 106 18.55 1.77 -31.13
C ILE A 106 17.21 1.19 -31.57
N ALA A 107 17.03 1.09 -32.87
CA ALA A 107 15.81 0.63 -33.50
C ALA A 107 16.02 -0.76 -34.11
N SER A 108 15.01 -1.61 -34.08
CA SER A 108 15.04 -2.90 -34.75
C SER A 108 13.64 -3.42 -35.06
N ASN A 109 13.57 -4.61 -35.65
CA ASN A 109 12.33 -5.38 -35.77
C ASN A 109 12.44 -6.62 -34.88
N ASN A 110 12.45 -6.44 -33.56
CA ASN A 110 12.63 -7.47 -32.53
C ASN A 110 14.02 -8.12 -32.43
N TYR A 111 15.07 -7.46 -32.91
CA TYR A 111 16.44 -7.91 -32.61
C TYR A 111 16.84 -7.49 -31.19
N LYS A 112 17.85 -8.16 -30.66
CA LYS A 112 18.40 -7.89 -29.33
C LYS A 112 19.60 -6.97 -29.41
N PHE A 113 19.62 -5.99 -28.52
CA PHE A 113 20.84 -5.28 -28.16
C PHE A 113 21.26 -5.75 -26.78
N THR A 114 22.42 -6.38 -26.65
CA THR A 114 22.86 -7.00 -25.40
C THR A 114 24.08 -6.29 -24.84
N THR A 115 24.05 -5.95 -23.55
CA THR A 115 25.22 -5.46 -22.80
C THR A 115 25.74 -6.55 -21.87
N GLN A 116 26.85 -7.18 -22.23
CA GLN A 116 27.39 -8.34 -21.52
C GLN A 116 28.45 -7.93 -20.49
N GLY A 117 28.01 -7.39 -19.35
CA GLY A 117 28.91 -6.90 -18.30
C GLY A 117 29.53 -5.52 -18.57
N HIS A 118 29.17 -4.89 -19.70
CA HIS A 118 29.67 -3.59 -20.13
C HIS A 118 28.57 -2.53 -20.06
N TYR A 119 28.92 -1.31 -19.65
CA TYR A 119 27.92 -0.27 -19.35
C TYR A 119 27.71 0.70 -20.51
N ILE A 120 26.50 1.29 -20.51
CA ILE A 120 26.12 2.45 -21.29
C ILE A 120 26.04 3.65 -20.34
N LEU A 121 26.74 4.73 -20.67
CA LEU A 121 26.64 6.02 -19.99
C LEU A 121 25.76 6.95 -20.83
N ILE A 122 24.66 7.42 -20.25
CA ILE A 122 23.80 8.44 -20.84
C ILE A 122 24.27 9.80 -20.29
N ASP A 123 24.82 10.63 -21.18
CA ASP A 123 25.41 11.94 -20.85
C ASP A 123 24.32 12.93 -20.39
N ASP A 124 24.74 14.08 -19.86
CA ASP A 124 23.84 15.07 -19.29
C ASP A 124 22.72 15.49 -20.24
N ASN A 125 21.46 15.31 -19.80
CA ASN A 125 20.25 15.63 -20.58
C ASN A 125 20.14 14.85 -21.90
N ALA A 126 20.86 13.75 -22.07
CA ALA A 126 20.76 12.90 -23.24
C ALA A 126 19.60 11.91 -23.13
N THR A 127 19.15 11.42 -24.28
CA THR A 127 18.10 10.40 -24.39
C THR A 127 18.65 9.22 -25.17
N LEU A 128 18.54 8.01 -24.59
CA LEU A 128 18.71 6.76 -25.32
C LEU A 128 17.35 6.09 -25.48
N LYS A 129 16.92 5.83 -26.72
CA LYS A 129 15.67 5.14 -27.02
C LYS A 129 15.94 3.72 -27.52
N PHE A 130 15.20 2.75 -27.02
CA PHE A 130 15.03 1.46 -27.67
C PHE A 130 13.66 1.43 -28.33
N ASN A 131 13.62 1.18 -29.63
CA ASN A 131 12.40 1.18 -30.43
C ASN A 131 12.20 -0.19 -31.08
N ASN A 132 11.07 -0.85 -30.75
CA ASN A 132 10.71 -2.19 -31.22
C ASN A 132 11.87 -3.20 -31.11
N THR A 133 12.57 -3.16 -29.97
CA THR A 133 13.83 -3.86 -29.70
C THR A 133 13.79 -4.54 -28.35
N THR A 134 14.57 -5.62 -28.19
CA THR A 134 14.84 -6.18 -26.85
C THR A 134 16.20 -5.70 -26.36
N PHE A 135 16.22 -4.83 -25.35
CA PHE A 135 17.44 -4.46 -24.65
C PHE A 135 17.74 -5.49 -23.56
N VAL A 136 18.80 -6.27 -23.72
CA VAL A 136 19.22 -7.30 -22.77
C VAL A 136 20.40 -6.79 -21.95
N MET A 137 20.18 -6.59 -20.66
CA MET A 137 21.23 -6.36 -19.68
C MET A 137 21.72 -7.71 -19.16
N GLN A 138 22.99 -8.04 -19.39
CA GLN A 138 23.60 -9.27 -18.89
C GLN A 138 24.72 -8.98 -17.89
N PRO A 139 24.39 -8.79 -16.59
CA PRO A 139 25.40 -8.60 -15.56
C PRO A 139 26.32 -9.82 -15.45
N THR A 140 27.63 -9.56 -15.39
CA THR A 140 28.67 -10.58 -15.17
C THR A 140 29.00 -10.79 -13.70
N GLN A 141 28.55 -9.90 -12.82
CA GLN A 141 28.69 -9.98 -11.37
C GLN A 141 27.55 -9.23 -10.67
N LYS A 142 27.46 -9.35 -9.34
CA LYS A 142 26.45 -8.67 -8.51
C LYS A 142 26.68 -7.15 -8.52
N ASN A 143 25.61 -6.36 -8.40
CA ASN A 143 25.64 -4.89 -8.26
C ASN A 143 26.31 -4.14 -9.43
N VAL A 144 26.14 -4.65 -10.65
CA VAL A 144 26.63 -3.97 -11.86
C VAL A 144 25.51 -3.16 -12.49
N ASN A 145 25.71 -1.85 -12.58
CA ASN A 145 24.84 -0.96 -13.33
C ASN A 145 25.32 -0.92 -14.78
N LEU A 146 24.54 -1.53 -15.67
CA LEU A 146 24.81 -1.57 -17.10
C LEU A 146 24.26 -0.36 -17.85
N VAL A 147 23.46 0.47 -17.17
CA VAL A 147 23.04 1.79 -17.62
C VAL A 147 23.32 2.77 -16.49
N ILE A 148 23.96 3.88 -16.83
CA ILE A 148 24.34 4.93 -15.89
C ILE A 148 23.81 6.25 -16.44
N PHE A 149 23.04 6.97 -15.63
CA PHE A 149 22.59 8.32 -15.94
C PHE A 149 23.60 9.32 -15.38
N SER A 150 24.00 10.31 -16.18
CA SER A 150 24.89 11.37 -15.71
C SER A 150 24.14 12.39 -14.84
N ASN A 151 22.84 12.58 -15.08
CA ASN A 151 21.98 13.45 -14.29
C ASN A 151 20.49 13.06 -14.35
N ASN A 152 19.64 13.78 -13.61
CA ASN A 152 18.19 13.51 -13.48
C ASN A 152 17.33 13.91 -14.68
N LEU A 153 17.92 14.59 -15.66
CA LEU A 153 17.27 14.96 -16.91
C LEU A 153 17.63 14.00 -18.05
N SER A 154 18.51 13.03 -17.78
CA SER A 154 18.92 11.98 -18.72
C SER A 154 17.83 10.91 -18.79
N ASN A 155 17.53 10.41 -19.99
CA ASN A 155 16.37 9.55 -20.22
C ASN A 155 16.78 8.23 -20.89
N LEU A 156 16.28 7.11 -20.36
CA LEU A 156 16.21 5.83 -21.03
C LEU A 156 14.75 5.62 -21.45
N TYR A 157 14.52 5.44 -22.74
CA TYR A 157 13.18 5.39 -23.32
C TYR A 157 12.94 4.01 -23.92
N LEU A 158 11.84 3.37 -23.55
CA LEU A 158 11.36 2.14 -24.19
C LEU A 158 10.14 2.49 -25.03
N LEU A 159 10.21 2.20 -26.33
CA LEU A 159 9.11 2.34 -27.28
C LEU A 159 8.79 0.96 -27.87
N ASP A 160 7.63 0.41 -27.51
CA ASP A 160 7.19 -0.96 -27.88
C ASP A 160 8.31 -2.00 -27.70
N SER A 161 9.06 -1.88 -26.60
CA SER A 161 10.33 -2.58 -26.40
C SER A 161 10.36 -3.41 -25.12
N THR A 162 11.24 -4.42 -25.11
CA THR A 162 11.47 -5.24 -23.92
C THR A 162 12.80 -4.88 -23.28
N LEU A 163 12.79 -4.54 -21.99
CA LEU A 163 13.96 -4.51 -21.13
C LEU A 163 14.09 -5.86 -20.44
N LYS A 164 15.15 -6.60 -20.74
CA LYS A 164 15.38 -7.93 -20.20
C LYS A 164 16.66 -7.96 -19.37
N VAL A 165 16.61 -8.58 -18.20
CA VAL A 165 17.79 -8.86 -17.39
C VAL A 165 18.08 -10.35 -17.38
N ASP A 166 19.32 -10.73 -17.68
CA ASP A 166 19.73 -12.12 -17.88
C ASP A 166 21.15 -12.36 -17.31
N TYR A 167 21.23 -13.02 -16.15
CA TYR A 167 22.51 -13.25 -15.47
C TYR A 167 23.26 -14.43 -16.07
N ILE A 168 24.56 -14.24 -16.34
CA ILE A 168 25.39 -15.23 -17.04
C ILE A 168 25.83 -16.39 -16.12
N ASP A 169 25.86 -16.20 -14.79
CA ASP A 169 26.38 -17.20 -13.85
C ASP A 169 25.28 -18.01 -13.13
N GLY A 170 25.19 -19.29 -13.50
CA GLY A 170 24.31 -20.29 -12.90
C GLY A 170 24.82 -20.88 -11.57
N GLY A 171 25.10 -20.08 -10.54
CA GLY A 171 25.67 -20.56 -9.27
C GLY A 171 25.14 -19.88 -8.00
N SER A 172 24.27 -20.59 -7.28
CA SER A 172 23.85 -20.41 -5.87
C SER A 172 23.36 -19.02 -5.41
N THR A 173 22.04 -18.91 -5.25
CA THR A 173 21.29 -17.94 -4.41
C THR A 173 21.73 -16.48 -4.54
N ILE A 174 21.13 -15.79 -5.51
CA ILE A 174 21.20 -14.34 -5.61
C ILE A 174 20.03 -13.77 -4.80
N SER A 175 20.34 -12.98 -3.75
CA SER A 175 19.33 -12.27 -2.94
C SER A 175 18.75 -11.09 -3.72
N CYS A 176 17.60 -10.59 -3.27
CA CYS A 176 16.90 -9.38 -3.73
C CYS A 176 17.77 -8.12 -3.84
N ASP A 177 18.97 -8.12 -3.25
CA ASP A 177 19.87 -6.96 -3.14
C ASP A 177 20.84 -6.79 -4.32
N ASN A 178 20.71 -7.56 -5.41
CA ASN A 178 21.77 -7.64 -6.44
C ASN A 178 21.33 -7.34 -7.88
N CYS A 179 20.11 -6.85 -8.10
CA CYS A 179 19.60 -6.46 -9.42
C CYS A 179 20.29 -5.21 -9.99
N PRO A 180 20.26 -4.95 -11.32
CA PRO A 180 20.72 -3.68 -11.87
C PRO A 180 19.97 -2.51 -11.22
N VAL A 181 20.68 -1.44 -10.91
CA VAL A 181 20.14 -0.28 -10.22
C VAL A 181 20.21 0.95 -11.12
N PHE A 182 19.07 1.54 -11.39
CA PHE A 182 19.00 2.85 -12.03
C PHE A 182 18.97 3.91 -10.94
N ALA A 183 20.06 4.65 -10.81
CA ALA A 183 20.21 5.77 -9.89
C ALA A 183 20.22 7.07 -10.70
N GLY A 184 19.33 8.01 -10.34
CA GLY A 184 19.06 9.20 -11.14
C GLY A 184 18.42 8.92 -12.50
N GLY A 185 18.17 9.99 -13.26
CA GLY A 185 17.57 9.95 -14.60
C GLY A 185 16.09 9.56 -14.64
N LYS A 186 15.59 9.27 -15.85
CA LYS A 186 14.22 8.79 -16.08
C LYS A 186 14.20 7.52 -16.92
N LEU A 187 13.43 6.52 -16.49
CA LEU A 187 12.97 5.42 -17.33
C LEU A 187 11.58 5.75 -17.86
N ILE A 188 11.45 5.91 -19.18
CA ILE A 188 10.20 6.33 -19.83
C ILE A 188 9.63 5.16 -20.63
N ILE A 189 8.35 4.85 -20.38
CA ILE A 189 7.58 3.81 -21.07
C ILE A 189 6.60 4.47 -22.05
N ASP A 190 6.68 4.08 -23.32
CA ASP A 190 5.83 4.52 -24.41
C ASP A 190 5.38 3.32 -25.27
N GLY A 191 4.08 3.19 -25.49
CA GLY A 191 3.51 2.00 -26.14
C GLY A 191 3.51 0.77 -25.23
N ASN A 192 3.64 -0.42 -25.82
CA ASN A 192 3.55 -1.70 -25.11
C ASN A 192 4.94 -2.23 -24.76
N CYS A 193 5.41 -1.92 -23.55
CA CYS A 193 6.74 -2.31 -23.10
C CYS A 193 6.69 -3.47 -22.11
N THR A 194 7.77 -4.23 -22.05
CA THR A 194 7.92 -5.32 -21.09
C THR A 194 9.21 -5.17 -20.29
N VAL A 195 9.14 -5.37 -18.98
CA VAL A 195 10.29 -5.64 -18.13
C VAL A 195 10.28 -7.13 -17.80
N ASP A 196 11.33 -7.83 -18.18
CA ASP A 196 11.45 -9.28 -18.05
C ASP A 196 12.74 -9.68 -17.33
N ASN A 197 12.71 -10.83 -16.66
CA ASN A 197 13.89 -11.48 -16.12
C ASN A 197 13.96 -12.92 -16.66
N ALA A 198 15.05 -13.26 -17.32
CA ALA A 198 15.27 -14.61 -17.85
C ALA A 198 15.61 -15.63 -16.76
N SER A 199 16.00 -15.17 -15.57
CA SER A 199 16.52 -16.04 -14.52
C SER A 199 15.39 -16.88 -13.90
N THR A 200 15.64 -18.16 -13.68
CA THR A 200 14.74 -19.08 -12.97
C THR A 200 14.74 -18.90 -11.46
N TYR A 201 15.46 -17.89 -10.96
CA TYR A 201 15.58 -17.56 -9.54
C TYR A 201 14.62 -16.41 -9.21
N THR A 202 14.11 -16.36 -7.97
CA THR A 202 13.21 -15.32 -7.44
C THR A 202 13.93 -13.96 -7.30
N MET A 203 14.37 -13.37 -8.42
CA MET A 203 15.22 -12.18 -8.46
C MET A 203 14.50 -10.97 -9.03
N ASN A 204 14.50 -9.83 -8.36
CA ASN A 204 14.06 -8.59 -8.99
C ASN A 204 14.84 -8.32 -10.30
N ALA A 205 14.13 -8.02 -11.39
CA ALA A 205 14.70 -7.72 -12.70
C ALA A 205 15.46 -6.39 -12.67
N LEU A 206 14.91 -5.39 -11.98
CA LEU A 206 15.44 -4.02 -11.97
C LEU A 206 15.07 -3.34 -10.66
N GLN A 207 15.97 -2.50 -10.14
CA GLN A 207 15.67 -1.53 -9.09
C GLN A 207 15.79 -0.11 -9.64
N LEU A 208 14.79 0.71 -9.34
CA LEU A 208 14.79 2.14 -9.57
C LEU A 208 15.02 2.86 -8.24
N GLY A 209 16.08 3.63 -8.15
CA GLY A 209 16.45 4.40 -6.96
C GLY A 209 17.36 3.68 -5.95
N VAL A 210 18.06 4.47 -5.14
CA VAL A 210 19.01 4.03 -4.09
C VAL A 210 18.87 4.75 -2.75
N SER A 211 18.25 5.92 -2.66
CA SER A 211 18.16 6.69 -1.40
C SER A 211 17.03 7.72 -1.39
N LEU A 212 16.44 8.10 -0.24
CA LEU A 212 15.26 9.00 -0.11
C LEU A 212 15.38 10.46 -0.66
N THR A 213 16.41 10.79 -1.43
CA THR A 213 16.64 12.16 -1.94
C THR A 213 15.78 12.44 -3.18
N ALA A 214 15.26 13.66 -3.33
CA ALA A 214 14.37 14.10 -4.43
C ALA A 214 15.01 14.11 -5.85
N GLU A 215 16.17 13.48 -6.01
CA GLU A 215 17.07 13.55 -7.17
C GLU A 215 17.43 12.15 -7.68
N ASP A 216 16.53 11.18 -7.54
CA ASP A 216 16.79 9.79 -7.94
C ASP A 216 15.93 9.35 -9.14
N CYS A 217 16.08 8.11 -9.59
CA CYS A 217 15.46 7.63 -10.83
C CYS A 217 13.94 7.73 -10.79
N VAL A 218 13.36 8.32 -11.85
CA VAL A 218 11.91 8.43 -12.06
C VAL A 218 11.45 7.38 -13.07
N LEU A 219 10.37 6.66 -12.75
CA LEU A 219 9.62 5.88 -13.74
C LEU A 219 8.51 6.76 -14.33
N GLN A 220 8.46 6.90 -15.64
CA GLN A 220 7.39 7.63 -16.32
C GLN A 220 6.60 6.68 -17.24
N ILE A 221 5.28 6.63 -17.07
CA ILE A 221 4.38 5.90 -18.00
C ILE A 221 3.59 6.93 -18.80
N LYS A 222 3.72 6.91 -20.13
CA LYS A 222 2.98 7.83 -21.00
C LYS A 222 1.50 7.47 -21.12
N ASP A 223 0.70 8.42 -21.59
CA ASP A 223 -0.74 8.21 -21.83
C ASP A 223 -0.98 7.00 -22.72
N GLY A 224 -1.91 6.13 -22.33
CA GLY A 224 -2.29 4.94 -23.10
C GLY A 224 -1.18 3.91 -23.27
N SER A 225 -0.07 4.04 -22.54
CA SER A 225 1.05 3.10 -22.59
C SER A 225 0.91 2.01 -21.52
N GLU A 226 1.47 0.84 -21.82
CA GLU A 226 1.38 -0.34 -20.99
C GLU A 226 2.79 -0.86 -20.64
N LEU A 227 3.03 -1.06 -19.33
CA LEU A 227 4.21 -1.74 -18.83
C LEU A 227 3.82 -3.12 -18.31
N THR A 228 4.25 -4.18 -19.00
CA THR A 228 4.11 -5.56 -18.51
C THR A 228 5.37 -6.00 -17.76
N ILE A 229 5.21 -6.60 -16.58
CA ILE A 229 6.31 -7.13 -15.75
C ILE A 229 6.21 -8.65 -15.67
N ASN A 230 7.29 -9.34 -16.05
CA ASN A 230 7.37 -10.80 -16.14
C ASN A 230 8.43 -11.42 -15.23
N ASN A 231 8.19 -12.67 -14.85
CA ASN A 231 9.07 -13.64 -14.17
C ASN A 231 9.61 -13.30 -12.79
N ALA A 232 10.09 -12.08 -12.54
CA ALA A 232 10.91 -11.88 -11.35
C ALA A 232 10.91 -10.45 -10.75
N GLY A 233 10.25 -9.50 -11.41
CA GLY A 233 9.71 -8.30 -10.75
C GLY A 233 10.54 -7.02 -10.81
N MET A 234 10.03 -5.92 -10.26
CA MET A 234 10.68 -4.60 -10.26
C MET A 234 10.61 -3.96 -8.86
N ILE A 235 11.69 -3.30 -8.44
CA ILE A 235 11.75 -2.57 -7.15
C ILE A 235 11.76 -1.07 -7.42
N ILE A 236 11.01 -0.31 -6.63
CA ILE A 236 11.15 1.13 -6.49
C ILE A 236 11.67 1.43 -5.08
N ASN A 237 12.92 1.85 -4.99
CA ASN A 237 13.66 2.14 -3.76
C ASN A 237 14.05 3.61 -3.69
N ASN A 238 13.04 4.49 -3.64
CA ASN A 238 13.09 5.90 -3.26
C ASN A 238 11.85 6.57 -3.87
N ALA A 239 10.70 6.41 -3.22
CA ALA A 239 9.44 6.89 -3.75
C ALA A 239 9.09 8.29 -3.21
N ALA A 240 10.04 9.24 -3.34
CA ALA A 240 9.76 10.66 -3.15
C ALA A 240 8.66 11.15 -4.14
N THR A 241 8.13 12.35 -3.93
CA THR A 241 7.14 12.97 -4.83
C THR A 241 7.69 12.98 -6.27
N ASN A 242 6.91 12.49 -7.23
CA ASN A 242 7.24 12.33 -8.66
C ASN A 242 8.19 11.15 -9.01
N SER A 243 8.52 10.24 -8.09
CA SER A 243 9.30 9.04 -8.45
C SER A 243 8.55 8.09 -9.40
N LEU A 244 7.21 8.18 -9.42
CA LEU A 244 6.37 7.64 -10.49
C LEU A 244 5.64 8.82 -11.15
N ASP A 245 6.16 9.27 -12.29
CA ASP A 245 5.63 10.37 -13.08
C ASP A 245 4.54 9.84 -14.02
N LEU A 246 3.31 10.25 -13.73
CA LEU A 246 2.12 9.87 -14.50
C LEU A 246 1.57 11.06 -15.28
N SER A 247 2.34 12.14 -15.46
CA SER A 247 1.90 13.36 -16.15
C SER A 247 1.49 13.12 -17.61
N GLY A 248 1.75 11.92 -18.14
CA GLY A 248 1.27 11.46 -19.43
C GLY A 248 -0.25 11.27 -19.51
N GLY A 249 -0.91 10.70 -18.48
CA GLY A 249 -2.33 10.34 -18.55
C GLY A 249 -2.63 8.93 -18.01
N ASN A 250 -3.50 8.17 -18.68
CA ASN A 250 -3.95 6.83 -18.27
C ASN A 250 -2.91 5.76 -18.67
N GLY A 251 -1.90 5.55 -17.82
CA GLY A 251 -0.94 4.44 -17.97
C GLY A 251 -1.44 3.16 -17.30
N VAL A 252 -0.96 2.01 -17.79
CA VAL A 252 -1.28 0.69 -17.19
C VAL A 252 0.02 -0.05 -16.83
N ILE A 253 0.08 -0.61 -15.61
CA ILE A 253 1.12 -1.56 -15.22
C ILE A 253 0.49 -2.94 -15.02
N ASN A 254 0.88 -3.89 -15.87
CA ASN A 254 0.45 -5.28 -15.82
C ASN A 254 1.52 -6.14 -15.15
N ILE A 255 1.16 -6.84 -14.08
CA ILE A 255 2.11 -7.69 -13.33
C ILE A 255 1.68 -9.14 -13.51
N ASN A 256 2.48 -9.89 -14.28
CA ASN A 256 2.15 -11.27 -14.60
C ASN A 256 2.43 -12.24 -13.43
N SER A 257 1.82 -13.42 -13.50
CA SER A 257 2.00 -14.46 -12.48
C SER A 257 3.48 -14.79 -12.28
N GLY A 258 3.94 -14.79 -11.02
CA GLY A 258 5.33 -15.03 -10.66
C GLY A 258 6.23 -13.79 -10.67
N ALA A 259 5.76 -12.65 -11.19
CA ALA A 259 6.47 -11.38 -11.09
C ALA A 259 6.11 -10.62 -9.81
N ASN A 260 7.07 -9.85 -9.27
CA ASN A 260 6.87 -8.98 -8.11
C ASN A 260 6.91 -7.50 -8.50
N PHE A 261 6.21 -6.65 -7.78
CA PHE A 261 6.43 -5.20 -7.86
C PHE A 261 6.51 -4.67 -6.44
N GLU A 262 7.69 -4.24 -6.06
CA GLU A 262 8.01 -3.89 -4.68
C GLU A 262 8.28 -2.40 -4.57
N VAL A 263 7.65 -1.76 -3.59
CA VAL A 263 7.96 -0.38 -3.23
C VAL A 263 8.48 -0.40 -1.79
N LEU A 264 9.78 -0.20 -1.62
CA LEU A 264 10.44 -0.36 -0.31
C LEU A 264 10.12 0.78 0.67
N ASN A 265 9.60 1.92 0.18
CA ASN A 265 9.20 3.11 0.97
C ASN A 265 7.77 3.54 0.61
N SER A 266 7.27 4.63 1.20
CA SER A 266 6.00 5.26 0.78
C SER A 266 6.15 5.94 -0.57
N MET A 267 5.15 5.83 -1.45
CA MET A 267 5.11 6.46 -2.77
C MET A 267 4.00 7.52 -2.84
N ASP A 268 4.35 8.74 -3.23
CA ASP A 268 3.40 9.77 -3.66
C ASP A 268 3.22 9.67 -5.18
N LEU A 269 1.98 9.42 -5.61
CA LEU A 269 1.58 9.42 -7.01
C LEU A 269 1.10 10.82 -7.40
N ASP A 270 1.44 11.27 -8.61
CA ASP A 270 0.86 12.46 -9.21
C ASP A 270 -0.65 12.33 -9.41
N SER A 271 -1.35 13.45 -9.63
CA SER A 271 -2.83 13.55 -9.66
C SER A 271 -3.54 12.82 -10.82
N SER A 272 -2.84 11.98 -11.58
CA SER A 272 -3.35 11.20 -12.72
C SER A 272 -3.63 9.73 -12.36
N SER A 273 -4.51 9.09 -13.12
CA SER A 273 -4.93 7.70 -12.93
C SER A 273 -3.91 6.71 -13.48
N LEU A 274 -3.51 5.75 -12.63
CA LEU A 274 -2.71 4.58 -13.02
C LEU A 274 -3.47 3.32 -12.62
N ASP A 275 -3.70 2.43 -13.58
CA ASP A 275 -4.32 1.14 -13.33
C ASP A 275 -3.25 0.05 -13.17
N PHE A 276 -3.38 -0.74 -12.09
CA PHE A 276 -2.58 -1.96 -11.90
C PHE A 276 -3.46 -3.18 -12.18
N ASN A 277 -3.13 -3.99 -13.21
CA ASN A 277 -3.78 -5.28 -13.43
C ASN A 277 -2.89 -6.44 -12.99
N PHE A 278 -3.42 -7.30 -12.14
CA PHE A 278 -2.76 -8.50 -11.66
C PHE A 278 -3.41 -9.73 -12.29
N THR A 279 -2.62 -10.62 -12.88
CA THR A 279 -3.14 -11.86 -13.47
C THR A 279 -3.23 -13.02 -12.46
N SER A 280 -2.67 -12.88 -11.25
CA SER A 280 -2.83 -13.81 -10.11
C SER A 280 -2.37 -13.17 -8.76
N THR A 281 -2.43 -13.92 -7.64
CA THR A 281 -2.06 -13.49 -6.28
C THR A 281 -0.58 -13.07 -6.15
N ASN A 282 -0.26 -11.83 -6.50
CA ASN A 282 1.07 -11.25 -6.33
C ASN A 282 1.14 -10.45 -5.03
N PHE A 283 2.29 -10.50 -4.36
CA PHE A 283 2.53 -9.89 -3.05
C PHE A 283 3.06 -8.46 -3.22
N PHE A 284 2.40 -7.47 -2.61
CA PHE A 284 3.06 -6.21 -2.24
C PHE A 284 3.67 -6.38 -0.85
N THR A 285 4.99 -6.36 -0.75
CA THR A 285 5.72 -6.27 0.53
C THR A 285 6.32 -4.87 0.61
N GLY A 286 5.75 -3.97 1.42
CA GLY A 286 6.24 -2.60 1.53
C GLY A 286 5.43 -1.74 2.49
N THR A 287 6.11 -0.85 3.21
CA THR A 287 5.50 0.05 4.19
C THR A 287 4.64 1.10 3.49
N SER A 288 3.32 0.89 3.49
CA SER A 288 2.27 1.85 3.10
C SER A 288 2.31 2.38 1.66
N LEU A 289 1.45 1.81 0.81
CA LEU A 289 1.02 2.43 -0.44
C LEU A 289 -0.20 3.34 -0.15
N SER A 290 -0.02 4.66 -0.23
CA SER A 290 -1.14 5.62 -0.25
C SER A 290 -1.73 5.69 -1.64
N MET A 291 -2.55 4.68 -2.01
CA MET A 291 -3.26 4.73 -3.28
C MET A 291 -4.36 5.78 -3.25
N PHE A 292 -4.29 6.73 -4.18
CA PHE A 292 -5.49 7.31 -4.75
C PHE A 292 -6.05 6.34 -5.78
N ASN A 293 -7.26 5.86 -5.48
CA ASN A 293 -8.21 5.27 -6.42
C ASN A 293 -7.80 3.95 -7.10
N ASN A 294 -7.97 2.83 -6.38
CA ASN A 294 -8.01 1.52 -7.00
C ASN A 294 -9.45 1.14 -7.34
N THR A 295 -9.74 1.04 -8.65
CA THR A 295 -10.96 0.42 -9.16
C THR A 295 -10.76 -1.10 -9.17
N LEU A 296 -10.77 -1.70 -7.99
CA LEU A 296 -10.71 -3.15 -7.84
C LEU A 296 -12.03 -3.76 -8.29
N GLY A 297 -12.03 -4.28 -9.52
CA GLY A 297 -13.13 -5.05 -10.09
C GLY A 297 -13.22 -6.50 -9.58
N THR A 298 -12.31 -6.94 -8.70
CA THR A 298 -12.34 -8.30 -8.14
C THR A 298 -12.29 -8.27 -6.61
N THR A 299 -13.44 -8.54 -5.99
CA THR A 299 -13.56 -8.83 -4.57
C THR A 299 -12.81 -10.13 -4.26
N GLN A 300 -11.71 -10.08 -3.50
CA GLN A 300 -11.12 -11.31 -2.96
C GLN A 300 -12.03 -11.84 -1.86
N THR A 301 -12.56 -13.06 -2.03
CA THR A 301 -13.28 -13.73 -0.94
C THR A 301 -12.33 -14.65 -0.19
N VAL A 302 -12.04 -14.40 1.08
CA VAL A 302 -11.16 -15.28 1.87
C VAL A 302 -11.98 -16.07 2.88
N THR A 303 -12.04 -17.38 2.70
CA THR A 303 -12.90 -18.21 3.53
C THR A 303 -12.22 -18.58 4.84
N ALA A 304 -12.60 -17.90 5.91
CA ALA A 304 -12.41 -18.36 7.27
C ALA A 304 -13.79 -18.35 7.93
N GLY A 305 -14.14 -19.36 8.74
CA GLY A 305 -15.40 -19.35 9.48
C GLY A 305 -15.34 -18.31 10.60
N ILE A 306 -15.54 -17.03 10.29
CA ILE A 306 -15.31 -15.92 11.21
C ILE A 306 -16.64 -15.37 11.72
N ASP A 307 -17.16 -15.84 12.85
CA ASP A 307 -18.18 -15.06 13.55
C ASP A 307 -17.54 -13.74 14.04
N CYS A 308 -18.06 -12.59 13.61
CA CYS A 308 -17.46 -11.27 13.79
C CYS A 308 -18.49 -10.23 14.27
N GLN A 309 -18.37 -9.79 15.52
CA GLN A 309 -19.14 -8.64 16.03
C GLN A 309 -18.26 -7.48 16.47
N TYR A 310 -17.03 -7.77 16.87
CA TYR A 310 -16.07 -6.78 17.36
C TYR A 310 -14.76 -6.89 16.60
N ILE A 311 -14.22 -5.74 16.17
CA ILE A 311 -12.96 -5.67 15.44
C ILE A 311 -12.01 -4.69 16.13
N SER A 312 -10.73 -5.04 16.14
CA SER A 312 -9.63 -4.09 16.35
C SER A 312 -8.52 -4.27 15.34
N ILE A 313 -7.79 -3.19 15.06
CA ILE A 313 -6.70 -3.15 14.07
C ILE A 313 -5.45 -2.62 14.75
N THR A 314 -4.31 -3.24 14.47
CA THR A 314 -2.99 -2.75 14.88
C THR A 314 -2.65 -1.42 14.20
N THR A 315 -1.95 -0.52 14.90
CA THR A 315 -1.54 0.79 14.33
C THR A 315 -0.58 0.67 13.14
N SER A 316 0.14 -0.45 13.04
CA SER A 316 0.97 -0.82 11.89
C SER A 316 0.16 -1.27 10.66
N ASN A 317 -1.15 -1.49 10.80
CA ASN A 317 -2.03 -2.08 9.79
C ASN A 317 -1.53 -3.44 9.28
N GLN A 318 -0.95 -4.25 10.17
CA GLN A 318 -0.49 -5.60 9.80
C GLN A 318 -1.51 -6.66 10.19
N PHE A 319 -2.23 -6.44 11.28
CA PHE A 319 -3.13 -7.42 11.88
C PHE A 319 -4.49 -6.84 12.24
N ILE A 320 -5.50 -7.69 12.07
CA ILE A 320 -6.90 -7.47 12.42
C ILE A 320 -7.28 -8.54 13.44
N ALA A 321 -7.80 -8.13 14.60
CA ALA A 321 -8.36 -9.04 15.58
C ALA A 321 -9.89 -8.99 15.53
N THR A 322 -10.53 -10.15 15.64
CA THR A 322 -11.99 -10.29 15.66
C THR A 322 -12.44 -11.10 16.85
N ALA A 323 -13.63 -10.80 17.35
CA ALA A 323 -14.33 -11.58 18.36
C ALA A 323 -15.85 -11.57 18.12
N SER A 324 -16.54 -12.56 18.68
CA SER A 324 -17.98 -12.76 18.54
C SER A 324 -18.69 -13.02 19.86
N GLU A 325 -19.97 -12.67 19.89
CA GLU A 325 -20.92 -13.14 20.90
C GLU A 325 -21.65 -14.36 20.32
N ILE A 326 -21.30 -15.58 20.75
CA ILE A 326 -22.06 -16.80 20.40
C ILE A 326 -22.50 -17.52 21.67
N TYR A 327 -23.80 -17.57 21.90
CA TYR A 327 -24.39 -18.37 22.96
C TYR A 327 -24.25 -19.87 22.63
N GLY A 328 -23.50 -20.61 23.45
CA GLY A 328 -23.43 -22.07 23.39
C GLY A 328 -22.31 -22.70 22.55
N SER A 329 -21.36 -21.92 22.03
CA SER A 329 -20.14 -22.39 21.36
C SER A 329 -18.90 -21.72 21.97
N PRO A 330 -17.73 -22.38 22.05
CA PRO A 330 -16.50 -21.71 22.50
C PRO A 330 -16.17 -20.54 21.57
N VAL A 331 -16.18 -19.34 22.13
CA VAL A 331 -15.91 -18.11 21.39
C VAL A 331 -14.41 -17.96 21.18
N THR A 332 -14.03 -17.79 19.91
CA THR A 332 -12.65 -17.71 19.49
C THR A 332 -12.29 -16.27 19.14
N ILE A 333 -11.29 -15.70 19.81
CA ILE A 333 -10.60 -14.50 19.32
C ILE A 333 -9.70 -14.95 18.18
N ARG A 334 -9.82 -14.29 17.03
CA ARG A 334 -9.04 -14.62 15.84
C ARG A 334 -8.23 -13.43 15.38
N VAL A 335 -7.02 -13.69 14.89
CA VAL A 335 -6.14 -12.68 14.31
C VAL A 335 -5.84 -13.06 12.88
N PHE A 336 -6.05 -12.12 11.98
CA PHE A 336 -5.77 -12.23 10.56
C PHE A 336 -4.75 -11.17 10.17
N ASN A 337 -4.01 -11.42 9.11
CA ASN A 337 -3.33 -10.36 8.40
C ASN A 337 -4.28 -9.72 7.37
N PHE A 338 -3.84 -8.61 6.75
CA PHE A 338 -4.63 -7.93 5.72
C PHE A 338 -4.73 -8.69 4.38
N SER A 339 -3.98 -9.78 4.21
CA SER A 339 -4.19 -10.73 3.10
C SER A 339 -5.29 -11.76 3.40
N GLY A 340 -5.96 -11.65 4.54
CA GLY A 340 -7.01 -12.55 5.00
C GLY A 340 -6.50 -13.88 5.57
N ALA A 341 -5.18 -14.11 5.62
CA ALA A 341 -4.62 -15.32 6.19
C ALA A 341 -4.80 -15.31 7.72
N SER A 342 -5.35 -16.41 8.26
CA SER A 342 -5.41 -16.63 9.69
C SER A 342 -3.99 -16.74 10.25
N VAL A 343 -3.65 -15.88 11.20
CA VAL A 343 -2.34 -15.84 11.87
C VAL A 343 -2.36 -16.68 13.14
N THR A 344 -3.36 -16.47 13.99
CA THR A 344 -3.52 -17.19 15.26
C THR A 344 -4.94 -17.07 15.75
N SER A 345 -5.34 -17.99 16.63
CA SER A 345 -6.61 -17.93 17.34
C SER A 345 -6.47 -18.40 18.77
N THR A 346 -7.34 -17.94 19.66
CA THR A 346 -7.40 -18.40 21.05
C THR A 346 -8.83 -18.39 21.57
N ASN A 347 -9.15 -19.28 22.49
CA ASN A 347 -10.46 -19.31 23.11
C ASN A 347 -10.52 -18.32 24.27
N PHE A 348 -11.44 -17.36 24.17
CA PHE A 348 -11.92 -16.63 25.34
C PHE A 348 -13.01 -17.51 25.92
N ALA A 349 -12.84 -18.01 27.14
CA ALA A 349 -13.63 -19.13 27.71
C ALA A 349 -15.16 -18.87 27.86
N SER A 350 -15.71 -17.78 27.32
CA SER A 350 -17.09 -17.31 27.34
C SER A 350 -17.33 -16.26 26.22
N SER A 351 -18.52 -15.68 26.10
CA SER A 351 -18.83 -14.63 25.11
C SER A 351 -17.89 -13.44 25.21
N THR A 352 -17.41 -12.92 24.09
CA THR A 352 -16.56 -11.72 24.04
C THR A 352 -17.37 -10.55 23.49
N TYR A 353 -17.36 -9.44 24.23
CA TYR A 353 -18.13 -8.22 23.92
C TYR A 353 -17.25 -7.06 23.43
N ASP A 354 -15.93 -7.17 23.56
CA ASP A 354 -15.00 -6.19 23.01
C ASP A 354 -13.59 -6.76 22.91
N VAL A 355 -12.83 -6.25 21.95
CA VAL A 355 -11.45 -6.63 21.68
C VAL A 355 -10.69 -5.40 21.21
N GLU A 356 -9.50 -5.15 21.77
CA GLU A 356 -8.69 -3.98 21.41
C GLU A 356 -7.18 -4.25 21.44
N TRP A 357 -6.52 -3.94 20.32
CA TRP A 357 -5.06 -3.91 20.23
C TRP A 357 -4.49 -2.75 21.04
N SER A 358 -3.38 -2.99 21.74
CA SER A 358 -2.56 -1.92 22.28
C SER A 358 -2.03 -1.04 21.13
N PRO A 359 -1.77 0.25 21.39
CA PRO A 359 -1.25 1.16 20.37
C PRO A 359 0.06 0.72 19.69
N ASP A 360 0.95 -0.01 20.37
CA ASP A 360 2.15 -0.62 19.79
C ASP A 360 1.90 -1.96 19.06
N GLY A 361 0.69 -2.51 19.13
CA GLY A 361 0.31 -3.79 18.53
C GLY A 361 0.89 -5.03 19.22
N LYS A 362 1.55 -4.89 20.38
CA LYS A 362 2.15 -6.02 21.09
C LYS A 362 1.20 -6.75 22.02
N TYR A 363 0.06 -6.15 22.36
CA TYR A 363 -0.91 -6.72 23.27
C TYR A 363 -2.32 -6.65 22.70
N LEU A 364 -3.13 -7.66 23.00
CA LEU A 364 -4.54 -7.70 22.66
C LEU A 364 -5.35 -7.83 23.95
N ALA A 365 -6.20 -6.84 24.23
CA ALA A 365 -7.16 -6.91 25.33
C ALA A 365 -8.46 -7.52 24.83
N ALA A 366 -9.12 -8.29 25.69
CA ALA A 366 -10.46 -8.83 25.42
C ALA A 366 -11.32 -8.78 26.67
N GLY A 367 -12.57 -8.38 26.48
CA GLY A 367 -13.59 -8.22 27.52
C GLY A 367 -14.83 -9.03 27.17
N GLY A 368 -15.41 -9.72 28.13
CA GLY A 368 -16.52 -10.62 27.87
C GLY A 368 -17.36 -10.99 29.08
N ASP A 369 -18.10 -12.08 28.92
CA ASP A 369 -18.93 -12.70 29.95
C ASP A 369 -18.07 -13.15 31.13
N LYS A 370 -18.56 -12.87 32.34
CA LYS A 370 -17.94 -13.35 33.57
C LYS A 370 -17.95 -14.88 33.69
N GLY A 371 -18.98 -15.55 33.15
CA GLY A 371 -19.13 -17.01 33.21
C GLY A 371 -19.12 -17.59 34.64
N THR A 372 -19.22 -18.92 34.76
CA THR A 372 -19.05 -19.64 36.03
C THR A 372 -17.56 -19.88 36.31
N GLY A 373 -16.85 -18.85 36.77
CA GLY A 373 -15.47 -18.94 37.25
C GLY A 373 -14.38 -18.43 36.30
N SER A 374 -14.73 -17.68 35.25
CA SER A 374 -13.80 -17.17 34.24
C SER A 374 -13.41 -15.70 34.50
N TYR A 375 -12.24 -15.32 33.99
CA TYR A 375 -11.82 -13.93 33.88
C TYR A 375 -12.57 -13.23 32.76
N SER A 376 -13.32 -12.18 33.11
CA SER A 376 -14.10 -11.34 32.20
C SER A 376 -13.25 -10.34 31.44
N THR A 377 -12.00 -10.11 31.86
CA THR A 377 -10.98 -9.31 31.14
C THR A 377 -9.69 -10.10 31.06
N ARG A 378 -9.09 -10.17 29.87
CA ARG A 378 -7.80 -10.82 29.62
C ARG A 378 -6.92 -9.97 28.70
N ILE A 379 -5.61 -10.07 28.90
CA ILE A 379 -4.60 -9.53 28.00
C ILE A 379 -3.77 -10.67 27.44
N TYR A 380 -3.53 -10.62 26.13
CA TYR A 380 -2.65 -11.52 25.41
C TYR A 380 -1.44 -10.74 24.90
N SER A 381 -0.23 -11.26 25.09
CA SER A 381 0.93 -10.79 24.33
C SER A 381 0.87 -11.35 22.91
N PHE A 382 1.36 -10.59 21.95
CA PHE A 382 1.36 -10.94 20.54
C PHE A 382 2.73 -10.74 19.89
N ASN A 383 3.25 -11.81 19.31
CA ASN A 383 4.48 -11.86 18.52
C ASN A 383 4.33 -12.77 17.29
N GLY A 384 3.13 -12.79 16.70
CA GLY A 384 2.72 -13.77 15.68
C GLY A 384 1.87 -14.92 16.26
N SER A 385 1.79 -15.06 17.59
CA SER A 385 0.86 -15.93 18.30
C SER A 385 0.26 -15.22 19.51
N LEU A 386 -0.94 -15.60 19.95
CA LEU A 386 -1.56 -15.06 21.16
C LEU A 386 -1.19 -15.89 22.39
N SER A 387 -0.56 -15.26 23.38
CA SER A 387 -0.22 -15.89 24.66
C SER A 387 -0.85 -15.11 25.83
N ALA A 388 -1.69 -15.77 26.63
CA ALA A 388 -2.39 -15.13 27.74
C ALA A 388 -1.42 -14.74 28.86
N ILE A 389 -1.55 -13.51 29.38
CA ILE A 389 -0.72 -13.00 30.48
C ILE A 389 -1.47 -13.23 31.79
N ALA A 390 -1.06 -14.24 32.56
CA ALA A 390 -1.79 -14.67 33.75
C ALA A 390 -2.01 -13.55 34.79
N GLY A 391 -1.04 -12.65 34.99
CA GLY A 391 -1.16 -11.51 35.91
C GLY A 391 -2.15 -10.43 35.48
N CYS A 392 -2.61 -10.47 34.22
CA CYS A 392 -3.57 -9.53 33.65
C CYS A 392 -5.01 -10.08 33.60
N ASN A 393 -5.21 -11.33 34.01
CA ASN A 393 -6.52 -11.95 34.05
C ASN A 393 -7.34 -11.36 35.21
N LYS A 394 -8.37 -10.56 34.90
CA LYS A 394 -9.23 -9.92 35.90
C LYS A 394 -10.67 -10.38 35.77
N GLY A 395 -11.25 -10.74 36.92
CA GLY A 395 -12.69 -10.90 37.07
C GLY A 395 -13.26 -9.57 37.56
N VAL A 396 -14.19 -9.01 36.80
CA VAL A 396 -15.01 -7.88 37.25
C VAL A 396 -16.38 -8.38 37.72
N THR A 397 -17.17 -7.46 38.27
CA THR A 397 -18.40 -7.80 38.97
C THR A 397 -19.46 -8.37 38.02
N ASN A 398 -19.51 -7.87 36.78
CA ASN A 398 -20.48 -8.25 35.75
C ASN A 398 -19.80 -8.47 34.38
N ASN A 399 -20.62 -8.63 33.34
CA ASN A 399 -20.15 -8.70 31.95
C ASN A 399 -19.48 -7.41 31.53
N VAL A 400 -18.29 -7.52 30.94
CA VAL A 400 -17.55 -6.39 30.36
C VAL A 400 -18.20 -6.04 29.03
N ARG A 401 -18.61 -4.79 28.85
CA ARG A 401 -19.24 -4.29 27.62
C ARG A 401 -18.27 -3.54 26.72
N SER A 402 -17.26 -2.92 27.32
CA SER A 402 -16.25 -2.21 26.56
C SER A 402 -14.92 -2.14 27.28
N ILE A 403 -13.85 -2.17 26.50
CA ILE A 403 -12.48 -1.95 26.95
C ILE A 403 -11.82 -0.88 26.07
N ALA A 404 -10.86 -0.14 26.61
CA ALA A 404 -10.06 0.79 25.81
C ALA A 404 -8.66 1.00 26.37
N TRP A 405 -7.64 0.92 25.51
CA TRP A 405 -6.26 1.22 25.86
C TRP A 405 -6.01 2.73 25.86
N SER A 406 -5.25 3.21 26.86
CA SER A 406 -4.68 4.55 26.78
C SER A 406 -3.58 4.59 25.71
N ARG A 407 -3.42 5.76 25.07
CA ARG A 407 -2.45 5.92 23.97
C ARG A 407 -1.00 5.69 24.38
N ASP A 408 -0.69 5.89 25.66
CA ASP A 408 0.61 5.69 26.28
C ASP A 408 0.83 4.27 26.82
N GLU A 409 -0.11 3.34 26.58
CA GLU A 409 -0.05 1.92 26.94
C GLU A 409 -0.04 1.62 28.45
N LYS A 410 -0.16 2.64 29.29
CA LYS A 410 -0.07 2.48 30.74
C LYS A 410 -1.40 2.09 31.38
N TYR A 411 -2.52 2.31 30.70
CA TYR A 411 -3.84 2.13 31.30
C TYR A 411 -4.80 1.39 30.39
N LEU A 412 -5.67 0.60 30.99
CA LEU A 412 -6.81 -0.04 30.35
C LEU A 412 -8.08 0.40 31.08
N ALA A 413 -8.99 1.04 30.35
CA ALA A 413 -10.35 1.30 30.83
C ALA A 413 -11.20 0.05 30.59
N VAL A 414 -11.98 -0.35 31.59
CA VAL A 414 -12.89 -1.51 31.53
C VAL A 414 -14.24 -1.07 32.05
N ALA A 415 -15.27 -1.22 31.23
CA ALA A 415 -16.65 -0.91 31.59
C ALA A 415 -17.47 -2.20 31.72
N ASP A 416 -18.11 -2.40 32.88
CA ASP A 416 -18.95 -3.55 33.16
C ASP A 416 -20.32 -3.19 33.74
N GLY A 417 -21.26 -4.12 33.59
CA GLY A 417 -22.61 -4.01 34.11
C GLY A 417 -23.65 -3.67 33.05
N TYR A 418 -24.91 -3.95 33.39
CA TYR A 418 -26.08 -3.76 32.56
C TYR A 418 -27.29 -3.38 33.42
N THR A 419 -28.44 -3.21 32.78
CA THR A 419 -29.69 -2.86 33.46
C THR A 419 -30.02 -3.82 34.60
N GLY A 420 -30.32 -3.29 35.79
CA GLY A 420 -30.56 -4.08 37.00
C GLY A 420 -29.32 -4.59 37.76
N THR A 421 -28.10 -4.25 37.34
CA THR A 421 -26.85 -4.59 38.06
C THR A 421 -26.04 -3.35 38.43
N PRO A 422 -25.08 -3.43 39.38
CA PRO A 422 -24.09 -2.38 39.57
C PRO A 422 -23.28 -2.18 38.28
N ARG A 423 -23.05 -0.92 37.87
CA ARG A 423 -22.38 -0.58 36.61
C ARG A 423 -21.11 0.19 36.94
N TYR A 424 -19.96 -0.31 36.50
CA TYR A 424 -18.66 0.22 36.88
C TYR A 424 -17.84 0.61 35.66
N LEU A 425 -17.09 1.69 35.83
CA LEU A 425 -15.96 2.03 34.98
C LEU A 425 -14.70 1.92 35.85
N THR A 426 -13.82 0.98 35.50
CA THR A 426 -12.58 0.72 36.22
C THR A 426 -11.39 1.03 35.32
N ILE A 427 -10.39 1.73 35.85
CA ILE A 427 -9.09 1.93 35.20
C ILE A 427 -8.08 1.00 35.85
N TYR A 428 -7.44 0.18 35.03
CA TYR A 428 -6.31 -0.65 35.42
C TYR A 428 -5.01 -0.02 34.89
N GLY A 429 -3.95 -0.03 35.71
CA GLY A 429 -2.59 0.23 35.28
C GLY A 429 -1.99 -1.04 34.70
N PHE A 430 -1.26 -0.91 33.59
CA PHE A 430 -0.60 -2.01 32.89
C PHE A 430 0.91 -1.78 32.84
N ASN A 431 1.69 -2.81 33.18
CA ASN A 431 3.15 -2.76 33.16
C ASN A 431 3.78 -3.81 32.22
N GLY A 432 2.99 -4.43 31.35
CA GLY A 432 3.43 -5.54 30.49
C GLY A 432 3.15 -6.93 31.06
N THR A 433 2.94 -7.06 32.38
CA THR A 433 2.79 -8.37 33.05
C THR A 433 1.61 -8.45 34.02
N THR A 434 1.23 -7.34 34.64
CA THR A 434 0.08 -7.24 35.55
C THR A 434 -0.88 -6.15 35.10
N LEU A 435 -2.15 -6.33 35.46
CA LEU A 435 -3.14 -5.25 35.52
C LEU A 435 -3.41 -4.94 37.00
N ASP A 436 -3.27 -3.70 37.43
CA ASP A 436 -3.52 -3.30 38.81
C ASP A 436 -4.61 -2.23 38.86
N GLN A 437 -5.63 -2.43 39.69
CA GLN A 437 -6.76 -1.49 39.74
C GLN A 437 -6.29 -0.15 40.31
N ILE A 438 -6.48 0.93 39.55
CA ILE A 438 -6.11 2.29 39.93
C ILE A 438 -7.31 3.01 40.54
N THR A 439 -8.44 2.99 39.84
CA THR A 439 -9.66 3.66 40.28
C THR A 439 -10.90 3.02 39.66
N THR A 440 -12.03 3.13 40.36
CA THR A 440 -13.33 2.66 39.90
C THR A 440 -14.38 3.69 40.24
N VAL A 441 -15.25 4.00 39.28
CA VAL A 441 -16.43 4.84 39.50
C VAL A 441 -17.69 4.03 39.19
N SER A 442 -18.68 4.13 40.08
CA SER A 442 -20.02 3.60 39.83
C SER A 442 -20.78 4.55 38.91
N ASN A 443 -21.47 4.01 37.92
CA ASN A 443 -22.30 4.77 37.01
C ASN A 443 -23.76 4.38 37.18
N GLU A 444 -24.65 5.37 37.10
CA GLU A 444 -26.10 5.16 37.18
C GLU A 444 -26.68 4.63 35.88
N THR A 445 -25.94 4.73 34.77
CA THR A 445 -26.36 4.33 33.41
C THR A 445 -25.51 3.16 32.91
N THR A 446 -26.10 2.28 32.10
CA THR A 446 -25.39 1.15 31.50
C THR A 446 -24.36 1.70 30.51
N ILE A 447 -23.08 1.36 30.71
CA ILE A 447 -22.00 1.80 29.84
C ILE A 447 -21.95 0.86 28.64
N LEU A 448 -22.02 1.43 27.45
CA LEU A 448 -22.00 0.69 26.18
C LEU A 448 -20.63 0.77 25.50
N LYS A 449 -19.99 1.95 25.53
CA LYS A 449 -18.65 2.15 24.98
C LYS A 449 -17.82 3.13 25.80
N VAL A 450 -16.51 2.90 25.82
CA VAL A 450 -15.52 3.82 26.38
C VAL A 450 -14.45 4.14 25.33
N ALA A 451 -13.92 5.37 25.36
CA ALA A 451 -12.87 5.78 24.45
C ALA A 451 -11.95 6.82 25.11
N TRP A 452 -10.64 6.54 25.11
CA TRP A 452 -9.63 7.49 25.56
C TRP A 452 -9.47 8.62 24.55
N SER A 453 -9.31 9.84 25.04
CA SER A 453 -8.86 10.94 24.20
C SER A 453 -7.43 10.69 23.71
N PRO A 454 -7.05 11.19 22.52
CA PRO A 454 -5.70 10.97 21.97
C PRO A 454 -4.56 11.46 22.88
N ASN A 455 -4.83 12.44 23.73
CA ASN A 455 -3.87 12.97 24.71
C ASN A 455 -3.86 12.19 26.05
N GLY A 456 -4.69 11.17 26.22
CA GLY A 456 -4.78 10.31 27.42
C GLY A 456 -5.37 10.97 28.66
N LYS A 457 -5.77 12.25 28.60
CA LYS A 457 -6.26 13.00 29.77
C LYS A 457 -7.75 12.85 30.04
N TYR A 458 -8.51 12.41 29.04
CA TYR A 458 -9.96 12.32 29.13
C TYR A 458 -10.44 10.95 28.67
N LEU A 459 -11.52 10.49 29.27
CA LEU A 459 -12.22 9.29 28.88
C LEU A 459 -13.67 9.62 28.59
N ALA A 460 -14.10 9.33 27.36
CA ALA A 460 -15.49 9.44 26.96
C ALA A 460 -16.22 8.14 27.25
N VAL A 461 -17.44 8.26 27.77
CA VAL A 461 -18.28 7.14 28.22
C VAL A 461 -19.65 7.29 27.58
N GLY A 462 -19.98 6.34 26.72
CA GLY A 462 -21.25 6.22 26.03
C GLY A 462 -22.16 5.30 26.81
N SER A 463 -23.38 5.74 27.04
CA SER A 463 -24.28 5.08 27.96
C SER A 463 -25.73 5.06 27.48
N TYR A 464 -26.48 4.18 28.14
CA TYR A 464 -27.92 4.01 28.02
C TYR A 464 -28.53 3.92 29.43
N SER A 465 -29.66 4.58 29.64
CA SER A 465 -30.48 4.41 30.83
C SER A 465 -31.90 4.02 30.46
N ASP A 466 -32.44 3.06 31.19
CA ASP A 466 -33.86 2.70 31.24
C ASP A 466 -34.67 3.66 32.14
N THR A 467 -33.98 4.48 32.95
CA THR A 467 -34.58 5.44 33.88
C THR A 467 -34.22 6.89 33.53
N VAL A 468 -35.07 7.84 33.96
CA VAL A 468 -34.89 9.29 33.75
C VAL A 468 -34.20 9.90 34.98
N PRO A 469 -33.22 10.82 34.80
CA PRO A 469 -32.70 11.34 33.54
C PRO A 469 -31.68 10.40 32.87
N ASN A 470 -31.83 10.21 31.57
CA ASN A 470 -30.85 9.49 30.77
C ASN A 470 -29.62 10.38 30.49
N ILE A 471 -28.44 9.84 30.77
CA ILE A 471 -27.15 10.52 30.60
C ILE A 471 -26.32 9.72 29.59
N PRO A 472 -26.54 9.94 28.29
CA PRO A 472 -25.93 9.12 27.25
C PRO A 472 -24.43 9.36 27.04
N LEU A 473 -23.90 10.51 27.45
CA LEU A 473 -22.48 10.82 27.25
C LEU A 473 -21.90 11.47 28.50
N ARG A 474 -20.79 10.94 28.99
CA ARG A 474 -19.97 11.54 30.04
C ARG A 474 -18.52 11.67 29.59
N ILE A 475 -17.84 12.71 30.06
CA ILE A 475 -16.40 12.88 29.96
C ILE A 475 -15.82 12.90 31.36
N TYR A 476 -14.92 11.96 31.64
CA TYR A 476 -14.11 11.99 32.84
C TYR A 476 -12.72 12.53 32.50
N SER A 477 -12.16 13.38 33.35
CA SER A 477 -10.71 13.63 33.35
C SER A 477 -10.01 12.58 34.20
N PHE A 478 -8.85 12.12 33.73
CA PHE A 478 -7.99 11.18 34.44
C PHE A 478 -6.61 11.82 34.68
N ASP A 479 -6.17 11.81 35.93
CA ASP A 479 -4.88 12.39 36.35
C ASP A 479 -3.77 11.34 36.57
N GLY A 480 -4.04 10.07 36.26
CA GLY A 480 -3.17 8.94 36.58
C GLY A 480 -3.59 8.17 37.84
N SER A 481 -4.53 8.70 38.62
CA SER A 481 -4.98 8.11 39.89
C SER A 481 -6.49 8.13 40.09
N THR A 482 -7.20 9.16 39.62
CA THR A 482 -8.65 9.33 39.85
C THR A 482 -9.39 9.72 38.59
N LEU A 483 -10.65 9.32 38.51
CA LEU A 483 -11.60 9.80 37.49
C LEU A 483 -12.47 10.89 38.09
N THR A 484 -12.44 12.08 37.49
CA THR A 484 -13.32 13.19 37.86
C THR A 484 -14.29 13.50 36.72
N LEU A 485 -15.59 13.51 36.99
CA LEU A 485 -16.59 13.88 35.99
C LEU A 485 -16.40 15.35 35.59
N LYS A 486 -16.14 15.60 34.31
CA LYS A 486 -15.93 16.94 33.74
C LYS A 486 -17.17 17.49 33.07
N SER A 487 -17.79 16.68 32.22
CA SER A 487 -18.96 17.07 31.44
C SER A 487 -19.88 15.87 31.26
N SER A 488 -21.17 16.15 31.06
CA SER A 488 -22.18 15.16 30.73
C SER A 488 -23.27 15.77 29.87
N ILE A 489 -23.80 15.00 28.94
CA ILE A 489 -25.01 15.35 28.20
C ILE A 489 -26.18 14.61 28.83
N THR A 490 -27.21 15.37 29.19
CA THR A 490 -28.50 14.83 29.62
C THR A 490 -29.48 14.99 28.47
N ASP A 491 -29.91 13.89 27.89
CA ASP A 491 -30.84 13.86 26.76
C ASP A 491 -31.68 12.58 26.85
N ALA A 492 -32.96 12.75 27.17
CA ALA A 492 -33.90 11.64 27.35
C ALA A 492 -34.17 10.86 26.06
N THR A 493 -33.84 11.41 24.89
CA THR A 493 -34.17 10.85 23.58
C THR A 493 -33.01 10.09 22.92
N PHE A 494 -31.81 10.14 23.52
CA PHE A 494 -30.56 9.72 22.91
C PHE A 494 -29.88 8.61 23.72
N TYR A 495 -29.50 7.50 23.08
CA TYR A 495 -28.64 6.47 23.66
C TYR A 495 -27.32 6.42 22.91
N CYS A 496 -26.19 6.40 23.60
CA CYS A 496 -24.88 6.42 22.95
C CYS A 496 -24.29 5.02 22.87
N TYR A 497 -24.40 4.41 21.68
CA TYR A 497 -23.93 3.04 21.42
C TYR A 497 -22.47 3.00 20.99
N SER A 498 -21.99 4.07 20.37
CA SER A 498 -20.62 4.18 19.86
C SER A 498 -20.10 5.60 20.00
N ILE A 499 -18.80 5.71 20.29
CA ILE A 499 -18.09 6.98 20.45
C ILE A 499 -16.71 6.85 19.84
N SER A 500 -16.29 7.88 19.12
CA SER A 500 -14.91 8.05 18.67
C SER A 500 -14.45 9.49 18.86
N TRP A 501 -13.21 9.66 19.33
CA TRP A 501 -12.56 10.96 19.43
C TRP A 501 -11.94 11.35 18.10
N SER A 502 -12.01 12.64 17.76
CA SER A 502 -11.18 13.18 16.69
C SER A 502 -9.69 13.07 17.02
N PRO A 503 -8.80 12.93 16.02
CA PRO A 503 -7.36 12.81 16.26
C PRO A 503 -6.75 13.98 17.04
N ASN A 504 -7.32 15.17 16.89
CA ASN A 504 -6.91 16.37 17.63
C ASN A 504 -7.47 16.43 19.07
N GLY A 505 -8.31 15.49 19.48
CA GLY A 505 -8.90 15.38 20.82
C GLY A 505 -9.94 16.45 21.17
N LYS A 506 -10.43 17.21 20.18
CA LYS A 506 -11.37 18.32 20.38
C LYS A 506 -12.82 17.97 20.05
N TYR A 507 -13.08 16.88 19.35
CA TYR A 507 -14.42 16.50 18.92
C TYR A 507 -14.71 15.04 19.25
N LEU A 508 -16.00 14.77 19.46
CA LEU A 508 -16.55 13.46 19.75
C LEU A 508 -17.68 13.16 18.77
N PHE A 509 -17.60 12.02 18.11
CA PHE A 509 -18.62 11.56 17.19
C PHE A 509 -19.34 10.34 17.76
N CYS A 510 -20.64 10.52 17.99
CA CYS A 510 -21.46 9.61 18.77
C CYS A 510 -22.55 9.02 17.88
N GLY A 511 -22.64 7.69 17.83
CA GLY A 511 -23.75 6.97 17.20
C GLY A 511 -24.92 6.80 18.16
N THR A 512 -26.14 7.08 17.69
CA THR A 512 -27.37 6.92 18.49
C THR A 512 -28.12 5.63 18.17
N GLY A 513 -28.76 5.06 19.19
CA GLY A 513 -29.61 3.87 19.01
C GLY A 513 -31.09 4.12 18.78
N THR A 514 -31.51 5.38 18.77
CA THR A 514 -32.87 5.79 18.45
C THR A 514 -32.78 6.73 17.25
N SER A 515 -33.54 6.47 16.19
CA SER A 515 -33.62 7.27 14.95
C SER A 515 -32.37 7.35 14.05
N GLY A 516 -31.34 6.54 14.32
CA GLY A 516 -30.13 6.47 13.48
C GLY A 516 -29.34 7.77 13.39
N VAL A 517 -29.47 8.63 14.40
CA VAL A 517 -28.78 9.91 14.42
C VAL A 517 -27.30 9.67 14.75
N VAL A 518 -26.45 10.49 14.18
CA VAL A 518 -25.07 10.69 14.62
C VAL A 518 -24.93 12.12 15.12
N LYS A 519 -24.26 12.29 16.26
CA LYS A 519 -24.06 13.61 16.88
C LYS A 519 -22.56 13.92 16.97
N LEU A 520 -22.20 15.15 16.58
CA LEU A 520 -20.85 15.69 16.70
C LEU A 520 -20.83 16.72 17.83
N TYR A 521 -20.02 16.46 18.84
CA TYR A 521 -19.80 17.37 19.96
C TYR A 521 -18.40 17.96 19.89
N PHE A 522 -18.28 19.27 20.14
CA PHE A 522 -17.01 19.92 20.46
C PHE A 522 -16.77 19.86 21.96
N PHE A 523 -15.54 19.54 22.37
CA PHE A 523 -15.09 19.50 23.74
C PHE A 523 -13.99 20.54 23.97
N ASP A 524 -14.26 21.52 24.82
CA ASP A 524 -13.31 22.61 25.12
C ASP A 524 -12.32 22.28 26.25
N GLY A 525 -12.42 21.08 26.83
CA GLY A 525 -11.67 20.66 28.03
C GLY A 525 -12.51 20.63 29.31
N ASN A 526 -13.69 21.25 29.31
CA ASN A 526 -14.63 21.26 30.43
C ASN A 526 -16.08 20.95 30.03
N GLN A 527 -16.54 21.37 28.84
CA GLN A 527 -17.92 21.23 28.41
C GLN A 527 -18.04 20.63 27.00
N LEU A 528 -19.15 19.93 26.79
CA LEU A 528 -19.56 19.40 25.49
C LEU A 528 -20.63 20.30 24.86
N THR A 529 -20.38 20.72 23.62
CA THR A 529 -21.32 21.52 22.82
C THR A 529 -21.68 20.77 21.56
N LEU A 530 -22.97 20.58 21.28
CA LEU A 530 -23.42 19.98 20.02
C LEU A 530 -23.14 20.95 18.87
N VAL A 531 -22.33 20.55 17.90
CA VAL A 531 -21.92 21.38 16.75
C VAL A 531 -22.38 20.83 15.40
N GLY A 532 -22.87 19.60 15.37
CA GLY A 532 -23.46 19.01 14.18
C GLY A 532 -24.20 17.72 14.48
N ASN A 533 -25.10 17.35 13.57
CA ASN A 533 -25.71 16.03 13.53
C ASN A 533 -26.02 15.65 12.09
N ASP A 534 -26.22 14.36 11.86
CA ASP A 534 -26.72 13.79 10.62
C ASP A 534 -27.46 12.49 10.96
N THR A 535 -28.05 11.82 9.98
CA THR A 535 -28.77 10.57 10.14
C THR A 535 -28.27 9.49 9.19
N LEU A 536 -28.36 8.26 9.70
CA LEU A 536 -28.46 7.01 8.96
C LEU A 536 -29.90 6.49 9.13
N SER A 537 -30.18 5.26 8.70
CA SER A 537 -31.55 4.74 8.66
C SER A 537 -31.94 3.93 9.87
N ASN A 538 -30.98 3.48 10.68
CA ASN A 538 -31.24 2.68 11.87
C ASN A 538 -30.15 2.86 12.96
N VAL A 539 -30.22 2.05 14.02
CA VAL A 539 -29.31 2.06 15.18
C VAL A 539 -27.84 2.09 14.75
N VAL A 540 -27.12 3.14 15.15
CA VAL A 540 -25.69 3.32 14.83
C VAL A 540 -24.84 2.62 15.88
N PHE A 541 -24.43 1.38 15.60
CA PHE A 541 -23.64 0.56 16.54
C PHE A 541 -22.15 0.84 16.52
N SER A 542 -21.63 1.43 15.44
CA SER A 542 -20.20 1.71 15.34
C SER A 542 -19.93 3.05 14.70
N THR A 543 -18.99 3.78 15.29
CA THR A 543 -18.40 4.98 14.74
C THR A 543 -16.90 4.89 14.83
N ASP A 544 -16.19 5.53 13.91
CA ASP A 544 -14.75 5.66 14.01
C ASP A 544 -14.21 6.90 13.31
N TRP A 545 -13.15 7.48 13.87
CA TRP A 545 -12.45 8.62 13.28
C TRP A 545 -11.18 8.15 12.59
N CYS A 546 -10.92 8.69 11.42
CA CYS A 546 -9.70 8.39 10.70
C CYS A 546 -8.49 9.04 11.42
N PRO A 547 -7.49 8.28 11.88
CA PRO A 547 -6.44 8.79 12.76
C PRO A 547 -5.55 9.89 12.17
N LYS A 548 -5.38 9.90 10.84
CA LYS A 548 -4.49 10.85 10.14
C LYS A 548 -5.22 11.65 9.06
N SER A 549 -6.55 11.61 9.00
CA SER A 549 -7.32 12.37 8.02
C SER A 549 -8.47 13.10 8.70
N SER A 550 -9.20 13.88 7.91
CA SER A 550 -10.37 14.58 8.39
C SER A 550 -11.66 13.78 8.19
N TYR A 551 -11.59 12.47 7.94
CA TYR A 551 -12.78 11.63 7.76
C TYR A 551 -13.27 11.01 9.08
N VAL A 552 -14.59 10.85 9.16
CA VAL A 552 -15.28 10.13 10.23
C VAL A 552 -16.37 9.27 9.62
N MET A 553 -16.66 8.13 10.23
CA MET A 553 -17.64 7.17 9.71
C MET A 553 -18.58 6.64 10.78
N ALA A 554 -19.70 6.11 10.31
CA ALA A 554 -20.70 5.42 11.10
C ALA A 554 -21.28 4.26 10.30
N ALA A 555 -21.67 3.21 11.01
CA ALA A 555 -22.44 2.12 10.45
C ALA A 555 -23.66 1.79 11.31
N ASP A 556 -24.76 1.43 10.65
CA ASP A 556 -26.02 1.07 11.29
C ASP A 556 -26.45 -0.39 11.06
N THR A 557 -27.44 -0.81 11.83
CA THR A 557 -28.06 -2.16 11.74
C THR A 557 -28.88 -2.40 10.49
N ALA A 558 -29.23 -1.37 9.74
CA ALA A 558 -29.96 -1.52 8.48
C ALA A 558 -29.02 -1.66 7.29
N LYS A 559 -27.78 -2.12 7.54
CA LYS A 559 -26.73 -2.33 6.53
C LYS A 559 -26.15 -1.03 5.99
N HIS A 560 -26.46 0.12 6.58
CA HIS A 560 -25.99 1.39 6.03
C HIS A 560 -24.63 1.75 6.61
N PHE A 561 -23.74 2.21 5.75
CA PHE A 561 -22.49 2.81 6.11
C PHE A 561 -22.43 4.21 5.52
N LYS A 562 -22.08 5.19 6.36
CA LYS A 562 -21.94 6.58 5.94
C LYS A 562 -20.64 7.16 6.45
N MET A 563 -20.02 7.97 5.60
CA MET A 563 -18.75 8.63 5.87
C MET A 563 -18.83 10.11 5.55
N TRP A 564 -18.22 10.90 6.41
CA TRP A 564 -18.19 12.34 6.32
C TRP A 564 -16.77 12.86 6.28
N LYS A 565 -16.57 13.91 5.51
CA LYS A 565 -15.39 14.77 5.61
C LYS A 565 -15.68 15.86 6.64
N PHE A 566 -14.83 15.94 7.64
CA PHE A 566 -14.78 17.03 8.62
C PHE A 566 -13.84 18.12 8.11
N ASN A 567 -14.23 19.38 8.25
CA ASN A 567 -13.41 20.53 7.81
C ASN A 567 -12.94 21.42 8.97
N GLY A 568 -13.11 20.96 10.21
CA GLY A 568 -12.81 21.75 11.42
C GLY A 568 -14.04 22.37 12.08
N SER A 569 -15.20 22.41 11.42
CA SER A 569 -16.43 22.95 12.00
C SER A 569 -17.69 22.17 11.63
N THR A 570 -17.76 21.62 10.41
CA THR A 570 -18.93 20.89 9.90
C THR A 570 -18.55 19.55 9.29
N LEU A 571 -19.56 18.70 9.14
CA LEU A 571 -19.49 17.43 8.42
C LEU A 571 -20.13 17.60 7.05
N THR A 572 -19.43 17.17 6.00
CA THR A 572 -20.01 17.01 4.66
C THR A 572 -20.02 15.53 4.31
N THR A 573 -21.17 15.04 3.82
CA THR A 573 -21.27 13.62 3.41
C THR A 573 -20.29 13.39 2.26
N ALA A 574 -19.36 12.47 2.47
CA ALA A 574 -18.40 12.03 1.45
C ALA A 574 -18.93 10.77 0.75
N HIS A 575 -19.46 9.82 1.52
CA HIS A 575 -20.01 8.55 1.00
C HIS A 575 -21.23 8.13 1.81
N ASN A 576 -22.22 7.53 1.14
CA ASN A 576 -23.44 7.01 1.75
C ASN A 576 -23.88 5.76 0.99
N ASN A 577 -23.69 4.58 1.59
CA ASN A 577 -23.91 3.30 0.93
C ASN A 577 -24.74 2.35 1.79
N ILE A 578 -25.49 1.50 1.11
CA ILE A 578 -26.22 0.37 1.69
C ILE A 578 -25.44 -0.88 1.32
N LEU A 579 -24.98 -1.62 2.31
CA LEU A 579 -24.29 -2.89 2.12
C LEU A 579 -25.31 -4.03 1.97
N GLY A 580 -24.89 -5.15 1.36
CA GLY A 580 -25.72 -6.35 1.26
C GLY A 580 -25.93 -7.09 2.60
N LEU A 581 -25.11 -6.77 3.61
CA LEU A 581 -25.03 -7.46 4.90
C LEU A 581 -25.15 -6.46 6.07
N ASP A 582 -25.75 -6.90 7.18
CA ASP A 582 -25.88 -6.10 8.43
C ASP A 582 -24.50 -5.77 8.97
N VAL A 583 -24.29 -4.56 9.50
CA VAL A 583 -22.97 -4.11 9.97
C VAL A 583 -22.92 -4.09 11.50
N THR A 584 -21.96 -4.81 12.07
CA THR A 584 -21.76 -4.90 13.51
C THR A 584 -20.65 -3.98 14.00
N SER A 585 -19.63 -3.72 13.17
CA SER A 585 -18.52 -2.85 13.52
C SER A 585 -17.88 -2.19 12.30
N CYS A 586 -17.34 -0.98 12.49
CA CYS A 586 -16.52 -0.27 11.52
C CYS A 586 -15.27 0.32 12.17
N ARG A 587 -14.14 0.26 11.45
CA ARG A 587 -12.84 0.78 11.86
C ARG A 587 -12.08 1.33 10.65
N ASN A 588 -11.48 2.50 10.79
CA ASN A 588 -10.49 3.03 9.86
C ASN A 588 -9.18 2.28 10.01
N ASN A 589 -8.46 2.12 8.90
CA ASN A 589 -7.04 1.79 8.99
C ASN A 589 -6.21 3.05 9.33
N TYR A 590 -5.07 2.85 10.00
CA TYR A 590 -4.17 3.93 10.39
C TYR A 590 -3.33 4.49 9.22
N SER A 591 -3.51 3.96 8.01
CA SER A 591 -2.83 4.40 6.78
C SER A 591 -3.67 5.36 5.92
N ASN A 592 -4.87 5.79 6.35
CA ASN A 592 -5.78 6.68 5.60
C ASN A 592 -6.24 6.14 4.23
N THR A 593 -6.15 4.84 3.99
CA THR A 593 -6.44 4.28 2.65
C THR A 593 -7.72 3.45 2.60
N ASN A 594 -8.10 2.80 3.71
CA ASN A 594 -9.22 1.87 3.74
C ASN A 594 -10.05 1.96 5.02
N VAL A 595 -11.31 1.59 4.89
CA VAL A 595 -12.29 1.32 5.93
C VAL A 595 -12.46 -0.19 6.05
N ILE A 596 -12.44 -0.71 7.27
CA ILE A 596 -12.81 -2.09 7.55
C ILE A 596 -14.21 -2.09 8.17
N ILE A 597 -15.08 -2.93 7.64
CA ILE A 597 -16.46 -3.12 8.09
C ILE A 597 -16.65 -4.61 8.38
N ALA A 598 -17.03 -4.98 9.62
CA ALA A 598 -17.53 -6.31 9.94
C ALA A 598 -19.03 -6.35 9.72
N PRO A 599 -19.50 -7.16 8.77
CA PRO A 599 -20.88 -7.57 8.76
C PRO A 599 -21.23 -8.69 9.76
N GLU A 600 -22.51 -8.75 10.18
CA GLU A 600 -23.09 -9.68 11.17
C GLU A 600 -23.03 -11.16 10.76
N LEU A 601 -22.86 -11.43 9.46
CA LEU A 601 -22.89 -12.79 8.89
C LEU A 601 -21.52 -13.17 8.34
N ASN A 602 -20.69 -13.65 9.25
CA ASN A 602 -19.42 -14.35 9.03
C ASN A 602 -18.46 -13.76 8.00
N ALA A 603 -18.49 -12.43 7.87
CA ALA A 603 -17.73 -11.74 6.88
C ALA A 603 -17.03 -10.50 7.42
N LEU A 604 -15.92 -10.17 6.77
CA LEU A 604 -15.15 -8.96 7.03
C LEU A 604 -14.86 -8.32 5.68
N SER A 605 -15.34 -7.10 5.49
CA SER A 605 -15.22 -6.35 4.25
C SER A 605 -14.24 -5.18 4.42
N ILE A 606 -13.28 -5.05 3.51
CA ILE A 606 -12.37 -3.90 3.45
C ILE A 606 -12.73 -3.04 2.24
N TYR A 607 -12.90 -1.74 2.45
CA TYR A 607 -13.37 -0.76 1.48
C TYR A 607 -12.38 0.40 1.35
N PRO A 608 -11.96 0.81 0.15
CA PRO A 608 -11.08 1.97 0.00
C PRO A 608 -11.81 3.29 0.28
N LEU A 609 -11.12 4.26 0.88
CA LEU A 609 -11.68 5.57 1.31
C LEU A 609 -12.02 6.53 0.14
N ASN A 610 -11.47 6.29 -1.06
CA ASN A 610 -11.45 7.26 -2.17
C ASN A 610 -12.28 6.86 -3.40
N ASN A 611 -13.12 5.82 -3.33
CA ASN A 611 -13.88 5.36 -4.50
C ASN A 611 -15.38 5.68 -4.39
N SER A 612 -15.93 6.39 -5.38
CA SER A 612 -17.37 6.71 -5.47
C SER A 612 -18.23 5.45 -5.65
N ASN A 613 -17.65 4.35 -6.12
CA ASN A 613 -18.23 3.02 -6.14
C ASN A 613 -17.46 2.13 -5.17
N ILE A 614 -18.02 1.92 -3.99
CA ILE A 614 -17.43 1.05 -2.97
C ILE A 614 -17.73 -0.42 -3.33
N THR A 615 -16.85 -1.06 -4.10
CA THR A 615 -16.76 -2.53 -4.17
C THR A 615 -15.87 -3.00 -3.01
N SER A 616 -16.26 -4.07 -2.31
CA SER A 616 -15.38 -4.68 -1.29
C SER A 616 -14.11 -5.20 -1.96
N TYR A 617 -12.95 -4.80 -1.45
CA TYR A 617 -11.65 -5.28 -1.92
C TYR A 617 -11.34 -6.68 -1.41
N LEU A 618 -11.73 -6.94 -0.16
CA LEU A 618 -11.56 -8.22 0.52
C LEU A 618 -12.86 -8.50 1.29
N SER A 619 -13.47 -9.67 1.10
CA SER A 619 -14.66 -10.16 1.80
C SER A 619 -14.33 -11.52 2.40
N LEU A 620 -14.09 -11.63 3.70
CA LEU A 620 -13.97 -12.97 4.28
C LEU A 620 -15.37 -13.64 4.33
N GLN A 621 -15.57 -14.94 4.03
CA GLN A 621 -16.90 -15.60 4.12
C GLN A 621 -16.80 -17.09 4.47
N ASP A 622 -17.69 -17.64 5.29
CA ASP A 622 -17.73 -19.08 5.61
C ASP A 622 -18.38 -19.93 4.49
N ALA A 623 -17.73 -21.03 4.10
CA ALA A 623 -18.21 -21.96 3.07
C ALA A 623 -19.05 -23.13 3.63
N THR A 624 -19.28 -23.22 4.95
CA THR A 624 -19.93 -24.40 5.57
C THR A 624 -21.46 -24.34 5.66
N LEU A 625 -22.12 -23.29 5.19
CA LEU A 625 -23.58 -23.25 5.12
C LEU A 625 -24.11 -23.77 3.78
N GLY A 626 -24.20 -25.10 3.69
CA GLY A 626 -25.22 -25.71 2.84
C GLY A 626 -26.59 -25.19 3.26
N LEU A 627 -27.32 -24.61 2.30
CA LEU A 627 -28.74 -24.25 2.40
C LEU A 627 -29.53 -25.31 3.16
N ASN A 628 -29.94 -25.01 4.40
CA ASN A 628 -31.14 -25.46 5.11
C ASN A 628 -30.96 -25.42 6.63
N LYS A 629 -31.16 -24.24 7.24
CA LYS A 629 -31.83 -24.17 8.55
C LYS A 629 -32.74 -22.96 8.57
N ASN A 630 -34.04 -23.22 8.68
CA ASN A 630 -35.02 -22.25 9.13
C ASN A 630 -34.54 -21.66 10.47
N ILE A 631 -34.00 -20.44 10.44
CA ILE A 631 -33.88 -19.62 11.64
C ILE A 631 -34.98 -18.59 11.53
N SER A 632 -36.04 -18.84 12.29
CA SER A 632 -37.14 -17.91 12.52
C SER A 632 -36.60 -16.54 12.90
N LEU A 633 -36.88 -15.54 12.06
CA LEU A 633 -36.84 -14.12 12.40
C LEU A 633 -37.67 -13.90 13.67
N TRP A 634 -37.01 -13.80 14.82
CA TRP A 634 -37.65 -13.23 16.00
C TRP A 634 -37.62 -11.72 15.87
N ASN A 635 -38.72 -11.20 15.35
CA ASN A 635 -39.19 -9.84 15.59
C ASN A 635 -39.24 -9.63 17.11
N LYS A 636 -38.18 -9.08 17.71
CA LYS A 636 -38.29 -8.50 19.05
C LYS A 636 -38.50 -7.00 18.88
N THR A 637 -39.77 -6.66 18.64
CA THR A 637 -40.32 -5.40 19.09
C THR A 637 -39.86 -5.21 20.53
N ILE A 638 -39.09 -4.16 20.82
CA ILE A 638 -38.94 -3.66 22.17
C ILE A 638 -40.34 -3.16 22.55
N LYS A 639 -41.17 -4.06 23.09
CA LYS A 639 -42.31 -3.64 23.89
C LYS A 639 -41.72 -3.02 25.15
N SER A 640 -42.13 -1.78 25.39
CA SER A 640 -42.05 -1.12 26.70
C SER A 640 -42.37 -2.13 27.81
N VAL A 641 -41.40 -2.37 28.69
CA VAL A 641 -41.60 -2.40 30.14
C VAL A 641 -40.35 -1.79 30.75
#